data_AF-A0A4Q5NKD7-F1
#
_entry.id   AF-A0A4Q5NKD7-F1
#
_cell.length_a   1.000
_cell.length_b   1.000
_cell.length_c   1.000
_cell.angle_alpha   90.00
_cell.angle_beta   90.00
_cell.angle_gamma   90.00
#
_symmetry.space_group_name_H-M   'P 1'
#
loop_
_entity.id
_entity.type
_entity.pdbx_description
1 polymer ?
#
loop_
_entity_poly.entity_id
_entity_poly.type
_entity_poly.pdbx_seq_one_letter_code
_entity_poly.pdbx_strand_id
1 'polypeptide(L)'
;MNQLGLHWSDVVCERQRSVRRGKKERLYMRKTFLAYVWQFCISTQIKVNVHCESFAHIAVKQPLILIFSCIAISLPALAQNKVSVHVLDSNQKPLPNASIALRVWGEKKWRQETLHADATGSATFSLEKPIDPKRPAGNLVVYAKGFALDGSPINSNSLDFKLQPGATWRGQVVDKKGQPIAGAKVSASLFRKKAAARDEYLSLDGEEIQQTYTATSSADGTFQLADVPVGGTVSYQVVKSGFATESGKEPASVAETASIALGPEAKIHGKLLGTDGKPMKKTLMYARTMEIGEGYGNATTGDDGTYTIEGLSPGDYRVGVMESDFNPYIITPLQHIMAEVEKTTEVPDLRAVEGIMVSGFVREKNTGKPVIGASITANKVGVREDYTSSNATGEDGRFSVRVLPGNVRFYTNGVPEGYIGHSEQILQVGDKAPAALTFELQKAPILTGTIVDENNRPVKAQLELWGGGFDDRIIASDAQGRWSWQANSNADLQVSGGEDDSGYFKILNNKAYPIQSDTPIVFKVKKQPWRSLEGRIVTRGNKPLAGVEVTASYFVKAGDDGAINQATRKATTDANGHYVFTRIRAAEDLSGNIESIKINASPKGMVFVSGGTLTQKDGNWAADDLVLASLNRRIEGQTEADARVVAAGKETRADDKGHFVLEGLPEGEFLVSSAKDGKFGNAIAADTAAPIRLELKPIKAQDVDVEAGLSTWRDVARDGVEAKFYALDWLNWQLAAPKGDTFESLKRADDGPTTIMNDRILSSRIAKFAPQLPKENRVARLEELIKGINSPEIRLSAWLGAAKKIDDPEVGKRALKEADTVLQSTPPEFGWRENNLYNIAVVTEKVQGTDKGIEALNRAMKVTLARHPEKPARENGRQSEITRDQMLRFQAEVVAEGSKTMLRQLLDTIDPESGENVQAYSAAIPVVAQTHGIEEALLLLEELVKLPKPETREGQRSLNGDPQWAFNQAARRLIPLLGKKSPQQAVELANRITDQSRAAAWSAAAQFQTPEAAAKLWRDAVQNAEVPDAPRFAAQAWERDHKLGAEMFALARQKAQTASEARFVSSNPWPSYAFYFARVDPAAARLELERTWGEQLLKTGSDGASLTKIAMAMSAVDGKRALEMANAIPKGSDNFWPLHTRVKIAQYLMASPELRRDFPFARWGATDTWQPGDEDW
;
A
#
# COMPACT_ATOMS: atom_id res chain seq x y z
N MET A 1 -36.15 8.04 -44.37
CA MET A 1 -35.94 7.93 -45.83
C MET A 1 -34.45 7.74 -46.08
N ASN A 2 -34.06 6.58 -46.59
CA ASN A 2 -32.90 6.47 -47.48
C ASN A 2 -33.44 5.92 -48.82
N GLN A 3 -34.19 6.79 -49.49
CA GLN A 3 -34.54 6.77 -50.91
C GLN A 3 -34.41 8.23 -51.35
N LEU A 4 -33.93 8.45 -52.58
CA LEU A 4 -33.29 9.66 -53.14
C LEU A 4 -31.75 9.60 -53.09
N GLY A 5 -31.18 8.68 -53.87
CA GLY A 5 -29.77 8.74 -54.21
C GLY A 5 -29.51 9.76 -55.34
N LEU A 6 -28.48 10.59 -55.17
CA LEU A 6 -27.87 11.40 -56.22
C LEU A 6 -26.34 11.39 -56.02
N HIS A 7 -25.60 11.30 -57.12
CA HIS A 7 -24.13 11.25 -57.13
C HIS A 7 -23.52 12.63 -57.45
N TRP A 8 -22.38 12.89 -56.79
CA TRP A 8 -21.18 13.63 -57.25
C TRP A 8 -21.26 14.54 -58.49
N SER A 9 -20.87 15.82 -58.32
CA SER A 9 -19.76 16.43 -59.09
C SER A 9 -19.27 17.81 -58.57
N ASP A 10 -17.93 17.91 -58.49
CA ASP A 10 -17.06 19.03 -58.91
C ASP A 10 -16.74 20.33 -58.11
N VAL A 11 -15.51 20.80 -58.44
CA VAL A 11 -14.84 22.11 -58.26
C VAL A 11 -13.97 22.36 -57.02
N VAL A 12 -12.80 21.71 -57.09
CA VAL A 12 -11.43 22.24 -56.87
C VAL A 12 -11.25 23.76 -56.62
N CYS A 13 -10.61 24.06 -55.48
CA CYS A 13 -9.47 24.98 -55.25
C CYS A 13 -9.26 26.22 -56.15
N GLU A 14 -9.12 27.41 -55.54
CA GLU A 14 -8.03 28.33 -55.92
C GLU A 14 -7.48 29.22 -54.79
N ARG A 15 -6.21 29.61 -54.91
CA ARG A 15 -5.43 30.45 -53.98
C ARG A 15 -5.40 31.91 -54.47
N GLN A 16 -5.20 32.87 -53.57
CA GLN A 16 -4.00 33.75 -53.48
C GLN A 16 -4.14 34.75 -52.29
N ARG A 17 -3.13 34.92 -51.43
CA ARG A 17 -2.01 35.90 -51.49
C ARG A 17 -2.48 37.37 -51.60
N SER A 18 -1.97 38.36 -50.85
CA SER A 18 -0.91 38.37 -49.81
C SER A 18 -0.75 39.76 -49.15
N VAL A 19 -0.05 39.84 -48.00
CA VAL A 19 0.85 40.98 -47.59
C VAL A 19 0.11 42.29 -47.18
N ARG A 20 0.45 43.04 -46.10
CA ARG A 20 1.76 43.43 -45.50
C ARG A 20 1.60 43.99 -44.05
N ARG A 21 2.61 43.77 -43.18
CA ARG A 21 3.06 44.56 -41.98
C ARG A 21 2.02 45.07 -40.92
N GLY A 22 2.26 45.04 -39.61
CA GLY A 22 3.38 44.48 -38.81
C GLY A 22 3.70 45.31 -37.54
N LYS A 23 3.80 44.64 -36.36
CA LYS A 23 4.08 45.17 -34.99
C LYS A 23 2.92 46.03 -34.43
N LYS A 24 2.41 45.87 -33.19
CA LYS A 24 2.95 45.37 -31.90
C LYS A 24 1.80 44.83 -30.99
N GLU A 25 2.14 44.13 -29.89
CA GLU A 25 1.37 43.91 -28.63
C GLU A 25 -0.17 43.65 -28.72
N ARG A 26 -0.69 42.41 -28.61
CA ARG A 26 -1.00 41.59 -27.41
C ARG A 26 -1.95 42.19 -26.34
N LEU A 27 -3.00 41.40 -26.07
CA LEU A 27 -3.84 41.27 -24.85
C LEU A 27 -5.08 42.17 -24.59
N TYR A 28 -6.22 41.48 -24.58
CA TYR A 28 -7.26 41.44 -23.52
C TYR A 28 -8.25 42.60 -23.26
N MET A 29 -9.52 42.17 -23.24
CA MET A 29 -10.68 42.66 -22.45
C MET A 29 -11.31 44.06 -22.65
N ARG A 30 -12.54 43.99 -23.19
CA ARG A 30 -13.83 44.42 -22.59
C ARG A 30 -14.15 45.92 -22.45
N LYS A 31 -15.46 46.20 -22.61
CA LYS A 31 -16.17 47.49 -22.50
C LYS A 31 -15.93 48.37 -23.74
N THR A 32 -16.90 49.17 -24.20
CA THR A 32 -17.82 50.00 -23.39
C THR A 32 -19.22 50.13 -24.02
N PHE A 33 -20.20 49.42 -23.46
CA PHE A 33 -21.63 49.75 -23.61
C PHE A 33 -22.04 50.53 -22.36
N LEU A 34 -21.65 51.81 -22.30
CA LEU A 34 -21.72 52.64 -21.09
C LEU A 34 -22.14 54.07 -21.47
N ALA A 35 -23.35 54.15 -22.03
CA ALA A 35 -24.22 55.31 -22.09
C ALA A 35 -25.63 54.69 -22.04
N TYR A 36 -26.24 54.53 -20.86
CA TYR A 36 -27.07 55.58 -20.28
C TYR A 36 -27.16 55.55 -18.74
N VAL A 37 -26.31 54.78 -18.05
CA VAL A 37 -26.43 54.57 -16.58
C VAL A 37 -25.46 55.48 -15.79
N TRP A 38 -25.69 56.80 -15.81
CA TRP A 38 -25.23 57.69 -14.71
C TRP A 38 -25.90 59.07 -14.55
N GLN A 39 -27.11 59.34 -15.09
CA GLN A 39 -27.73 60.67 -14.82
C GLN A 39 -29.27 60.79 -14.94
N PHE A 40 -30.03 59.87 -14.33
CA PHE A 40 -31.41 60.08 -13.84
C PHE A 40 -31.79 58.88 -12.96
N CYS A 41 -31.27 58.76 -11.74
CA CYS A 41 -31.86 59.36 -10.54
C CYS A 41 -33.39 59.24 -10.41
N ILE A 42 -33.78 58.35 -9.46
CA ILE A 42 -34.85 58.52 -8.47
C ILE A 42 -36.24 57.91 -8.79
N SER A 43 -36.77 57.27 -7.73
CA SER A 43 -38.16 56.88 -7.42
C SER A 43 -38.68 55.49 -7.84
N THR A 44 -38.95 54.69 -6.80
CA THR A 44 -40.14 53.82 -6.59
C THR A 44 -40.39 52.66 -7.56
N GLN A 45 -40.26 51.40 -7.15
CA GLN A 45 -41.33 50.65 -6.44
C GLN A 45 -42.75 51.02 -6.88
N ILE A 46 -43.45 50.15 -7.62
CA ILE A 46 -44.92 49.96 -7.48
C ILE A 46 -45.33 48.66 -8.17
N LYS A 47 -46.20 47.90 -7.50
CA LYS A 47 -46.97 46.79 -8.10
C LYS A 47 -48.18 47.39 -8.82
N VAL A 48 -48.48 47.01 -10.06
CA VAL A 48 -49.84 47.11 -10.61
C VAL A 48 -50.18 45.82 -11.38
N ASN A 49 -51.47 45.51 -11.39
CA ASN A 49 -52.11 44.26 -11.77
C ASN A 49 -53.10 44.55 -12.95
N VAL A 50 -53.91 43.57 -13.39
CA VAL A 50 -55.23 43.75 -14.09
C VAL A 50 -55.34 43.75 -15.65
N HIS A 51 -56.17 42.79 -16.13
CA HIS A 51 -57.05 42.63 -17.33
C HIS A 51 -56.50 42.66 -18.79
N CYS A 52 -56.85 41.76 -19.73
CA CYS A 52 -58.11 41.14 -20.25
C CYS A 52 -58.73 41.86 -21.48
N GLU A 53 -59.44 41.09 -22.33
CA GLU A 53 -60.22 41.43 -23.55
C GLU A 53 -59.45 41.73 -24.88
N SER A 54 -59.97 41.53 -26.11
CA SER A 54 -60.98 40.61 -26.70
C SER A 54 -61.02 40.78 -28.26
N PHE A 55 -61.66 39.85 -29.00
CA PHE A 55 -62.07 39.91 -30.45
C PHE A 55 -60.99 39.91 -31.57
N ALA A 56 -61.36 39.75 -32.86
CA ALA A 56 -61.77 38.52 -33.57
C ALA A 56 -61.88 38.73 -35.11
N HIS A 57 -61.55 37.68 -35.89
CA HIS A 57 -61.93 37.37 -37.29
C HIS A 57 -61.78 38.39 -38.45
N ILE A 58 -61.11 37.96 -39.55
CA ILE A 58 -61.73 37.56 -40.84
C ILE A 58 -60.64 37.07 -41.85
N ALA A 59 -60.96 36.02 -42.64
CA ALA A 59 -60.57 35.76 -44.06
C ALA A 59 -59.87 34.43 -44.46
N VAL A 60 -60.45 33.80 -45.51
CA VAL A 60 -59.93 32.82 -46.51
C VAL A 60 -59.62 31.34 -46.13
N LYS A 61 -59.95 30.43 -47.06
CA LYS A 61 -59.79 28.96 -47.05
C LYS A 61 -58.63 28.54 -47.99
N GLN A 62 -57.98 27.38 -47.95
CA GLN A 62 -58.05 26.15 -47.14
C GLN A 62 -56.67 25.44 -47.26
N PRO A 63 -56.25 24.54 -46.34
CA PRO A 63 -56.60 23.11 -46.51
C PRO A 63 -56.83 22.34 -45.18
N LEU A 64 -57.14 21.05 -45.31
CA LEU A 64 -57.31 20.11 -44.18
C LEU A 64 -56.00 19.87 -43.40
N ILE A 65 -56.12 19.25 -42.21
CA ILE A 65 -55.04 18.83 -41.30
C ILE A 65 -54.40 19.98 -40.49
N LEU A 66 -55.22 20.74 -39.75
CA LEU A 66 -54.75 21.71 -38.74
C LEU A 66 -55.71 21.87 -37.53
N ILE A 67 -56.46 20.81 -37.17
CA ILE A 67 -57.37 20.79 -36.00
C ILE A 67 -57.09 19.57 -35.09
N PHE A 68 -55.81 19.25 -34.91
CA PHE A 68 -55.32 18.38 -33.82
C PHE A 68 -54.02 18.92 -33.17
N SER A 69 -53.73 20.21 -33.39
CA SER A 69 -52.41 20.81 -33.15
C SER A 69 -52.39 21.87 -32.05
N CYS A 70 -53.53 22.25 -31.47
CA CYS A 70 -53.65 23.39 -30.53
C CYS A 70 -54.14 23.02 -29.12
N ILE A 71 -54.19 21.74 -28.76
CA ILE A 71 -54.27 21.27 -27.35
C ILE A 71 -52.97 20.51 -26.96
N ALA A 72 -51.96 20.50 -27.85
CA ALA A 72 -50.69 19.80 -27.66
C ALA A 72 -49.48 20.71 -27.36
N ILE A 73 -49.68 22.03 -27.17
CA ILE A 73 -48.61 23.01 -26.94
C ILE A 73 -48.91 23.92 -25.74
N SER A 74 -49.42 23.34 -24.64
CA SER A 74 -49.44 24.00 -23.33
C SER A 74 -49.55 22.99 -22.17
N LEU A 75 -48.83 21.88 -22.29
CA LEU A 75 -48.45 20.97 -21.22
C LEU A 75 -47.32 20.12 -21.80
N PRO A 76 -46.07 20.13 -21.27
CA PRO A 76 -45.33 18.90 -21.31
C PRO A 76 -46.19 17.90 -20.53
N ALA A 77 -46.69 16.88 -21.22
CA ALA A 77 -47.10 15.67 -20.53
C ALA A 77 -45.83 15.13 -19.89
N LEU A 78 -45.57 15.58 -18.67
CA LEU A 78 -44.63 14.95 -17.77
C LEU A 78 -45.15 13.53 -17.64
N ALA A 79 -44.52 12.61 -18.38
CA ALA A 79 -44.42 11.22 -17.99
C ALA A 79 -43.63 11.23 -16.68
N GLN A 80 -44.33 11.63 -15.61
CA GLN A 80 -43.84 11.56 -14.24
C GLN A 80 -43.48 10.09 -14.04
N ASN A 81 -42.20 9.82 -13.84
CA ASN A 81 -41.72 8.49 -13.46
C ASN A 81 -42.19 8.30 -12.02
N LYS A 82 -43.47 7.95 -11.87
CA LYS A 82 -44.16 7.85 -10.60
C LYS A 82 -43.68 6.61 -9.87
N VAL A 83 -43.27 6.82 -8.64
CA VAL A 83 -42.95 5.77 -7.68
C VAL A 83 -44.05 5.77 -6.63
N SER A 84 -44.68 4.62 -6.44
CA SER A 84 -45.59 4.35 -5.34
C SER A 84 -44.84 3.66 -4.20
N VAL A 85 -45.13 4.07 -2.97
CA VAL A 85 -44.62 3.44 -1.74
C VAL A 85 -45.82 3.01 -0.93
N HIS A 86 -45.85 1.74 -0.52
CA HIS A 86 -46.90 1.18 0.34
C HIS A 86 -46.28 0.72 1.66
N VAL A 87 -46.81 1.21 2.78
CA VAL A 87 -46.29 0.95 4.13
C VAL A 87 -47.32 0.16 4.92
N LEU A 88 -46.93 -1.06 5.30
CA LEU A 88 -47.76 -2.04 5.98
C LEU A 88 -47.07 -2.49 7.28
N ASP A 89 -47.85 -2.99 8.25
CA ASP A 89 -47.32 -3.75 9.37
C ASP A 89 -46.99 -5.21 8.97
N SER A 90 -46.43 -5.97 9.92
CA SER A 90 -46.13 -7.40 9.75
C SER A 90 -47.36 -8.28 9.47
N ASN A 91 -48.58 -7.79 9.72
CA ASN A 91 -49.85 -8.45 9.46
C ASN A 91 -50.53 -7.96 8.16
N GLN A 92 -49.83 -7.16 7.35
CA GLN A 92 -50.32 -6.54 6.10
C GLN A 92 -51.41 -5.46 6.29
N LYS A 93 -51.55 -4.90 7.49
CA LYS A 93 -52.43 -3.76 7.73
C LYS A 93 -51.73 -2.45 7.31
N PRO A 94 -52.39 -1.52 6.60
CA PRO A 94 -51.77 -0.25 6.22
C PRO A 94 -51.44 0.63 7.43
N LEU A 95 -50.31 1.34 7.34
CA LEU A 95 -49.80 2.27 8.34
C LEU A 95 -49.94 3.73 7.87
N PRO A 96 -51.06 4.40 8.16
CA PRO A 96 -51.27 5.79 7.78
C PRO A 96 -50.37 6.73 8.60
N ASN A 97 -50.01 7.86 7.99
CA ASN A 97 -49.06 8.87 8.50
C ASN A 97 -47.63 8.34 8.74
N ALA A 98 -47.25 7.18 8.19
CA ALA A 98 -45.86 6.74 8.19
C ALA A 98 -44.98 7.74 7.41
N SER A 99 -43.88 8.17 8.03
CA SER A 99 -42.96 9.17 7.50
C SER A 99 -41.97 8.50 6.55
N ILE A 100 -41.95 8.94 5.29
CA ILE A 100 -41.18 8.39 4.18
C ILE A 100 -40.18 9.45 3.73
N ALA A 101 -38.95 9.35 4.23
CA ALA A 101 -37.86 10.23 3.82
C ALA A 101 -37.18 9.66 2.56
N LEU A 102 -37.07 10.46 1.52
CA LEU A 102 -36.46 10.06 0.24
C LEU A 102 -35.28 10.96 -0.11
N ARG A 103 -34.22 10.34 -0.65
CA ARG A 103 -32.99 10.99 -1.09
C ARG A 103 -32.67 10.54 -2.51
N VAL A 104 -33.02 11.38 -3.48
CA VAL A 104 -32.97 11.09 -4.92
C VAL A 104 -31.73 11.72 -5.57
N TRP A 105 -31.08 10.99 -6.48
CA TRP A 105 -29.99 11.50 -7.32
C TRP A 105 -30.55 12.46 -8.38
N GLY A 106 -30.13 13.72 -8.36
CA GLY A 106 -30.44 14.73 -9.40
C GLY A 106 -29.20 15.15 -10.19
N GLU A 107 -29.37 15.82 -11.33
CA GLU A 107 -28.26 16.09 -12.28
C GLU A 107 -27.11 16.97 -11.74
N LYS A 108 -27.36 17.77 -10.69
CA LYS A 108 -26.36 18.68 -10.10
C LYS A 108 -26.26 18.61 -8.58
N LYS A 109 -27.33 18.18 -7.90
CA LYS A 109 -27.42 17.99 -6.45
C LYS A 109 -28.46 16.91 -6.14
N TRP A 110 -28.37 16.36 -4.95
CA TRP A 110 -29.38 15.47 -4.39
C TRP A 110 -30.67 16.23 -4.07
N ARG A 111 -31.83 15.58 -4.22
CA ARG A 111 -33.12 16.04 -3.72
C ARG A 111 -33.48 15.24 -2.46
N GLN A 112 -33.75 15.93 -1.36
CA GLN A 112 -34.30 15.32 -0.14
C GLN A 112 -35.72 15.87 0.11
N GLU A 113 -36.62 14.99 0.52
CA GLU A 113 -38.02 15.29 0.80
C GLU A 113 -38.54 14.28 1.85
N THR A 114 -39.56 14.66 2.61
CA THR A 114 -40.27 13.75 3.52
C THR A 114 -41.74 13.79 3.17
N LEU A 115 -42.32 12.62 2.93
CA LEU A 115 -43.72 12.40 2.60
C LEU A 115 -44.38 11.64 3.75
N HIS A 116 -45.70 11.71 3.85
CA HIS A 116 -46.46 10.92 4.82
C HIS A 116 -47.43 10.00 4.07
N ALA A 117 -47.52 8.76 4.53
CA ALA A 117 -48.46 7.78 3.99
C ALA A 117 -49.92 8.21 4.23
N ASP A 118 -50.77 8.03 3.24
CA ASP A 118 -52.20 8.35 3.30
C ASP A 118 -53.00 7.33 4.16
N ALA A 119 -54.34 7.46 4.18
CA ALA A 119 -55.23 6.55 4.90
C ALA A 119 -55.15 5.07 4.45
N THR A 120 -54.57 4.79 3.28
CA THR A 120 -54.32 3.44 2.74
C THR A 120 -52.89 2.96 3.00
N GLY A 121 -52.08 3.72 3.75
CA GLY A 121 -50.65 3.44 3.94
C GLY A 121 -49.80 3.76 2.71
N SER A 122 -50.30 4.58 1.77
CA SER A 122 -49.64 4.81 0.48
C SER A 122 -49.10 6.23 0.34
N ALA A 123 -47.96 6.39 -0.34
CA ALA A 123 -47.47 7.69 -0.80
C ALA A 123 -46.96 7.58 -2.24
N THR A 124 -46.96 8.69 -2.98
CA THR A 124 -46.41 8.71 -4.36
C THR A 124 -45.53 9.93 -4.59
N PHE A 125 -44.47 9.76 -5.37
CA PHE A 125 -43.59 10.85 -5.81
C PHE A 125 -43.14 10.64 -7.25
N SER A 126 -42.48 11.65 -7.83
CA SER A 126 -42.01 11.63 -9.22
C SER A 126 -40.49 11.76 -9.32
N LEU A 127 -39.88 10.96 -10.18
CA LEU A 127 -38.48 11.05 -10.57
C LEU A 127 -38.31 11.83 -11.88
N GLU A 128 -37.21 12.59 -11.97
CA GLU A 128 -36.85 13.37 -13.17
C GLU A 128 -36.48 12.48 -14.37
N LYS A 129 -35.98 11.26 -14.09
CA LYS A 129 -35.62 10.24 -15.09
C LYS A 129 -36.25 8.89 -14.72
N PRO A 130 -36.47 7.99 -15.69
CA PRO A 130 -36.88 6.62 -15.41
C PRO A 130 -35.82 5.90 -14.55
N ILE A 131 -36.26 4.91 -13.76
CA ILE A 131 -35.35 4.10 -12.93
C ILE A 131 -34.52 3.18 -13.83
N ASP A 132 -33.21 3.13 -13.60
CA ASP A 132 -32.32 2.13 -14.17
C ASP A 132 -32.32 0.87 -13.28
N PRO A 133 -32.67 -0.33 -13.80
CA PRO A 133 -32.64 -1.56 -13.02
C PRO A 133 -31.26 -1.92 -12.41
N LYS A 134 -30.17 -1.35 -12.94
CA LYS A 134 -28.80 -1.53 -12.44
C LYS A 134 -28.34 -0.44 -11.48
N ARG A 135 -29.01 0.71 -11.46
CA ARG A 135 -28.63 1.89 -10.66
C ARG A 135 -29.89 2.51 -10.06
N PRO A 136 -30.12 2.39 -8.73
CA PRO A 136 -31.30 2.98 -8.13
C PRO A 136 -31.35 4.50 -8.36
N ALA A 137 -32.56 5.07 -8.29
CA ALA A 137 -32.80 6.52 -8.47
C ALA A 137 -32.69 7.33 -7.17
N GLY A 138 -32.59 6.65 -6.04
CA GLY A 138 -32.27 7.22 -4.73
C GLY A 138 -32.21 6.13 -3.66
N ASN A 139 -32.17 6.55 -2.41
CA ASN A 139 -32.55 5.70 -1.28
C ASN A 139 -33.80 6.29 -0.62
N LEU A 140 -34.64 5.45 -0.02
CA LEU A 140 -35.74 5.89 0.82
C LEU A 140 -35.76 5.12 2.13
N VAL A 141 -36.27 5.78 3.17
CA VAL A 141 -36.33 5.29 4.55
C VAL A 141 -37.72 5.56 5.10
N VAL A 142 -38.31 4.56 5.76
CA VAL A 142 -39.68 4.58 6.25
C VAL A 142 -39.69 4.40 7.76
N TYR A 143 -40.41 5.28 8.45
CA TYR A 143 -40.65 5.21 9.88
C TYR A 143 -42.16 5.24 10.17
N ALA A 144 -42.59 4.44 11.14
CA ALA A 144 -43.93 4.53 11.73
C ALA A 144 -43.82 4.26 13.22
N LYS A 145 -44.52 5.05 14.04
CA LYS A 145 -44.46 4.96 15.50
C LYS A 145 -44.86 3.57 16.00
N GLY A 146 -44.04 2.95 16.85
CA GLY A 146 -44.19 1.59 17.34
C GLY A 146 -43.57 0.51 16.45
N PHE A 147 -43.00 0.88 15.31
CA PHE A 147 -42.39 -0.03 14.34
C PHE A 147 -40.92 0.32 14.11
N ALA A 148 -40.10 -0.71 13.90
CA ALA A 148 -38.72 -0.56 13.48
C ALA A 148 -38.66 0.15 12.12
N LEU A 149 -37.82 1.19 12.03
CA LEU A 149 -37.47 1.84 10.78
C LEU A 149 -36.86 0.84 9.78
N ASP A 150 -37.27 0.95 8.52
CA ASP A 150 -36.78 0.14 7.42
C ASP A 150 -36.47 1.03 6.19
N GLY A 151 -35.77 0.52 5.20
CA GLY A 151 -35.34 1.33 4.06
C GLY A 151 -34.92 0.50 2.86
N SER A 152 -34.97 1.11 1.67
CA SER A 152 -34.66 0.43 0.42
C SER A 152 -34.13 1.40 -0.65
N PRO A 153 -33.20 0.97 -1.52
CA PRO A 153 -32.87 1.71 -2.73
C PRO A 153 -34.07 1.80 -3.69
N ILE A 154 -34.23 2.96 -4.34
CA ILE A 154 -35.33 3.22 -5.28
C ILE A 154 -35.01 2.56 -6.63
N ASN A 155 -35.26 1.25 -6.72
CA ASN A 155 -34.98 0.41 -7.90
C ASN A 155 -36.24 -0.03 -8.67
N SER A 156 -37.42 0.42 -8.23
CA SER A 156 -38.74 0.02 -8.72
C SER A 156 -39.73 1.18 -8.66
N ASN A 157 -40.71 1.20 -9.58
CA ASN A 157 -41.83 2.15 -9.55
C ASN A 157 -42.88 1.80 -8.47
N SER A 158 -42.75 0.67 -7.78
CA SER A 158 -43.57 0.27 -6.63
C SER A 158 -42.69 -0.36 -5.56
N LEU A 159 -42.78 0.13 -4.33
CA LEU A 159 -41.96 -0.30 -3.19
C LEU A 159 -42.83 -0.58 -1.97
N ASP A 160 -42.87 -1.84 -1.54
CA ASP A 160 -43.68 -2.30 -0.41
C ASP A 160 -42.81 -2.50 0.84
N PHE A 161 -43.16 -1.83 1.93
CA PHE A 161 -42.51 -1.94 3.23
C PHE A 161 -43.41 -2.68 4.22
N LYS A 162 -42.85 -3.69 4.91
CA LYS A 162 -43.55 -4.49 5.93
C LYS A 162 -42.83 -4.33 7.26
N LEU A 163 -43.13 -3.22 7.93
CA LEU A 163 -42.43 -2.81 9.14
C LEU A 163 -42.68 -3.80 10.27
N GLN A 164 -41.60 -4.17 10.96
CA GLN A 164 -41.65 -5.06 12.13
C GLN A 164 -41.85 -4.23 13.41
N PRO A 165 -42.34 -4.82 14.52
CA PRO A 165 -42.43 -4.12 15.80
C PRO A 165 -41.08 -3.54 16.25
N GLY A 166 -41.10 -2.30 16.73
CA GLY A 166 -39.92 -1.56 17.15
C GLY A 166 -39.36 -2.01 18.52
N ALA A 167 -38.04 -1.91 18.68
CA ALA A 167 -37.36 -2.14 19.95
C ALA A 167 -37.10 -0.83 20.73
N THR A 168 -36.74 -0.91 22.01
CA THR A 168 -36.27 0.26 22.79
C THR A 168 -34.83 0.07 23.22
N TRP A 169 -33.91 0.83 22.63
CA TRP A 169 -32.53 0.93 23.11
C TRP A 169 -32.49 1.79 24.38
N ARG A 170 -31.79 1.33 25.41
CA ARG A 170 -31.68 2.00 26.71
C ARG A 170 -30.21 2.10 27.10
N GLY A 171 -29.86 3.19 27.77
CA GLY A 171 -28.53 3.34 28.33
C GLY A 171 -28.43 4.42 29.40
N GLN A 172 -27.24 4.55 29.94
CA GLN A 172 -26.85 5.57 30.91
C GLN A 172 -25.59 6.27 30.41
N VAL A 173 -25.61 7.61 30.41
CA VAL A 173 -24.43 8.44 30.14
C VAL A 173 -23.76 8.74 31.48
N VAL A 174 -22.47 8.44 31.59
CA VAL A 174 -21.65 8.64 32.79
C VAL A 174 -20.34 9.36 32.46
N ASP A 175 -19.62 9.87 33.45
CA ASP A 175 -18.23 10.32 33.29
C ASP A 175 -17.24 9.14 33.41
N LYS A 176 -15.94 9.38 33.20
CA LYS A 176 -14.90 8.34 33.41
C LYS A 176 -14.77 7.86 34.87
N LYS A 177 -15.46 8.48 35.85
CA LYS A 177 -15.53 8.06 37.27
C LYS A 177 -16.83 7.30 37.59
N GLY A 178 -17.71 7.09 36.61
CA GLY A 178 -19.00 6.42 36.75
C GLY A 178 -20.13 7.30 37.31
N GLN A 179 -19.94 8.63 37.40
CA GLN A 179 -20.99 9.55 37.84
C GLN A 179 -21.95 9.86 36.69
N PRO A 180 -23.28 9.91 36.91
CA PRO A 180 -24.25 10.14 35.84
C PRO A 180 -24.16 11.56 35.25
N ILE A 181 -24.20 11.66 33.93
CA ILE A 181 -24.20 12.94 33.20
C ILE A 181 -25.61 13.25 32.71
N ALA A 182 -26.24 14.24 33.33
CA ALA A 182 -27.56 14.74 32.94
C ALA A 182 -27.50 15.70 31.74
N GLY A 183 -28.51 15.66 30.88
CA GLY A 183 -28.66 16.59 29.75
C GLY A 183 -27.61 16.44 28.65
N ALA A 184 -27.12 15.22 28.42
CA ALA A 184 -26.32 14.85 27.25
C ALA A 184 -27.25 14.44 26.10
N LYS A 185 -26.99 14.92 24.90
CA LYS A 185 -27.78 14.59 23.70
C LYS A 185 -27.26 13.29 23.11
N VAL A 186 -28.10 12.25 23.09
CA VAL A 186 -27.79 10.94 22.50
C VAL A 186 -28.57 10.81 21.20
N SER A 187 -27.87 10.67 20.07
CA SER A 187 -28.50 10.48 18.75
C SER A 187 -27.97 9.23 18.07
N ALA A 188 -28.86 8.44 17.48
CA ALA A 188 -28.43 7.46 16.48
C ALA A 188 -28.00 8.20 15.20
N SER A 189 -26.99 7.69 14.52
CA SER A 189 -26.44 8.25 13.28
C SER A 189 -26.78 7.39 12.06
N LEU A 190 -26.83 6.07 12.24
CA LEU A 190 -27.36 5.09 11.30
C LEU A 190 -27.70 3.78 12.03
N PHE A 191 -28.56 2.97 11.42
CA PHE A 191 -28.77 1.57 11.82
C PHE A 191 -28.15 0.63 10.80
N ARG A 192 -27.49 -0.43 11.27
CA ARG A 192 -27.02 -1.55 10.43
C ARG A 192 -27.92 -2.75 10.67
N LYS A 193 -28.63 -3.20 9.64
CA LYS A 193 -29.53 -4.36 9.67
C LYS A 193 -28.82 -5.57 9.07
N LYS A 194 -28.89 -6.71 9.75
CA LYS A 194 -28.20 -7.94 9.36
C LYS A 194 -29.10 -8.75 8.41
N ALA A 195 -28.83 -8.69 7.10
CA ALA A 195 -29.53 -9.51 6.10
C ALA A 195 -28.66 -10.71 5.65
N ALA A 196 -29.29 -11.70 5.00
CA ALA A 196 -28.67 -13.00 4.73
C ALA A 196 -27.52 -12.97 3.70
N ALA A 197 -27.47 -11.95 2.84
CA ALA A 197 -26.47 -11.83 1.78
C ALA A 197 -25.38 -10.77 2.07
N ARG A 198 -25.77 -9.62 2.63
CA ARG A 198 -24.90 -8.50 3.04
C ARG A 198 -25.56 -7.70 4.16
N ASP A 199 -24.81 -6.83 4.83
CA ASP A 199 -25.36 -5.85 5.75
C ASP A 199 -26.08 -4.71 5.02
N GLU A 200 -27.28 -4.35 5.49
CA GLU A 200 -28.03 -3.19 5.03
C GLU A 200 -27.74 -1.99 5.96
N TYR A 201 -27.39 -0.84 5.39
CA TYR A 201 -27.14 0.40 6.13
C TYR A 201 -28.31 1.37 5.93
N LEU A 202 -29.02 1.66 7.01
CA LEU A 202 -30.17 2.55 7.05
C LEU A 202 -29.70 3.90 7.57
N SER A 203 -29.54 4.86 6.65
CA SER A 203 -29.29 6.26 6.99
C SER A 203 -30.52 6.89 7.63
N LEU A 204 -30.31 7.85 8.53
CA LEU A 204 -31.40 8.67 9.06
C LEU A 204 -31.52 9.92 8.19
N ASP A 205 -31.99 9.75 6.95
CA ASP A 205 -32.35 10.88 6.09
C ASP A 205 -33.73 11.44 6.53
N GLY A 206 -33.94 12.75 6.39
CA GLY A 206 -35.16 13.44 6.82
C GLY A 206 -35.10 13.95 8.26
N GLU A 207 -35.42 15.24 8.47
CA GLU A 207 -35.28 15.90 9.78
C GLU A 207 -36.19 15.27 10.86
N GLU A 208 -37.42 14.92 10.50
CA GLU A 208 -38.40 14.26 11.38
C GLU A 208 -37.90 12.92 11.92
N ILE A 209 -37.23 12.13 11.07
CA ILE A 209 -36.64 10.84 11.44
C ILE A 209 -35.40 11.07 12.33
N GLN A 210 -34.54 12.04 12.02
CA GLN A 210 -33.38 12.38 12.86
C GLN A 210 -33.77 12.87 14.26
N GLN A 211 -34.83 13.67 14.36
CA GLN A 211 -35.38 14.12 15.65
C GLN A 211 -35.97 12.95 16.45
N THR A 212 -36.63 12.00 15.78
CA THR A 212 -37.21 10.80 16.41
C THR A 212 -36.13 9.93 17.09
N TYR A 213 -34.97 9.76 16.46
CA TYR A 213 -33.85 8.98 17.00
C TYR A 213 -32.84 9.81 17.81
N THR A 214 -33.33 10.87 18.46
CA THR A 214 -32.57 11.72 19.39
C THR A 214 -33.23 11.72 20.77
N ALA A 215 -32.43 11.44 21.80
CA ALA A 215 -32.81 11.51 23.21
C ALA A 215 -31.91 12.49 23.98
N THR A 216 -32.36 12.89 25.17
CA THR A 216 -31.56 13.65 26.14
C THR A 216 -31.48 12.86 27.43
N SER A 217 -30.29 12.73 28.03
CA SER A 217 -30.14 11.98 29.30
C SER A 217 -30.82 12.69 30.48
N SER A 218 -31.46 11.88 31.33
CA SER A 218 -32.16 12.28 32.55
C SER A 218 -31.20 12.67 33.67
N ALA A 219 -31.72 13.11 34.82
CA ALA A 219 -30.91 13.51 35.99
C ALA A 219 -29.99 12.40 36.53
N ASP A 220 -30.38 11.14 36.36
CA ASP A 220 -29.62 9.93 36.68
C ASP A 220 -28.76 9.42 35.49
N GLY A 221 -28.61 10.22 34.43
CA GLY A 221 -27.88 9.88 33.23
C GLY A 221 -28.63 8.96 32.26
N THR A 222 -29.82 8.45 32.60
CA THR A 222 -30.53 7.47 31.76
C THR A 222 -31.14 8.08 30.50
N PHE A 223 -31.12 7.33 29.40
CA PHE A 223 -31.79 7.68 28.14
C PHE A 223 -32.50 6.47 27.53
N GLN A 224 -33.47 6.71 26.67
CA GLN A 224 -34.14 5.69 25.88
C GLN A 224 -34.43 6.19 24.47
N LEU A 225 -34.24 5.33 23.48
CA LEU A 225 -34.63 5.52 22.08
C LEU A 225 -35.57 4.39 21.67
N ALA A 226 -36.80 4.74 21.33
CA ALA A 226 -37.82 3.79 20.87
C ALA A 226 -37.63 3.44 19.38
N ASP A 227 -38.45 2.51 18.90
CA ASP A 227 -38.61 2.17 17.49
C ASP A 227 -37.31 1.79 16.74
N VAL A 228 -36.31 1.24 17.46
CA VAL A 228 -35.03 0.80 16.83
C VAL A 228 -35.16 -0.58 16.17
N PRO A 229 -34.39 -0.88 15.09
CA PRO A 229 -34.43 -2.20 14.44
C PRO A 229 -33.79 -3.32 15.28
N VAL A 230 -34.54 -4.39 15.55
CA VAL A 230 -34.08 -5.57 16.31
C VAL A 230 -33.00 -6.35 15.56
N GLY A 231 -31.95 -6.79 16.27
CA GLY A 231 -30.94 -7.73 15.74
C GLY A 231 -29.88 -7.09 14.82
N GLY A 232 -29.87 -5.76 14.73
CA GLY A 232 -28.87 -4.97 14.03
C GLY A 232 -27.76 -4.39 14.93
N THR A 233 -27.18 -3.28 14.50
CA THR A 233 -26.26 -2.44 15.28
C THR A 233 -26.72 -0.98 15.20
N VAL A 234 -26.81 -0.31 16.35
CA VAL A 234 -27.04 1.14 16.44
C VAL A 234 -25.68 1.83 16.39
N SER A 235 -25.40 2.63 15.36
CA SER A 235 -24.28 3.57 15.44
C SER A 235 -24.77 4.87 16.05
N TYR A 236 -24.10 5.37 17.08
CA TYR A 236 -24.55 6.50 17.88
C TYR A 236 -23.47 7.57 18.07
N GLN A 237 -23.92 8.76 18.46
CA GLN A 237 -23.11 9.88 18.92
C GLN A 237 -23.73 10.44 20.20
N VAL A 238 -22.89 10.78 21.19
CA VAL A 238 -23.30 11.46 22.42
C VAL A 238 -22.56 12.78 22.55
N VAL A 239 -23.30 13.88 22.66
CA VAL A 239 -22.77 15.24 22.73
C VAL A 239 -23.20 15.89 24.04
N LYS A 240 -22.23 16.43 24.77
CA LYS A 240 -22.44 17.27 25.96
C LYS A 240 -21.38 18.37 25.99
N SER A 241 -21.80 19.63 26.11
CA SER A 241 -20.86 20.75 26.29
C SER A 241 -20.01 20.54 27.57
N GLY A 242 -18.70 20.75 27.47
CA GLY A 242 -17.73 20.40 28.52
C GLY A 242 -17.13 19.00 28.44
N PHE A 243 -17.61 18.15 27.51
CA PHE A 243 -17.17 16.75 27.37
C PHE A 243 -16.81 16.42 25.92
N ALA A 244 -15.89 15.47 25.76
CA ALA A 244 -15.56 14.90 24.46
C ALA A 244 -16.79 14.22 23.83
N THR A 245 -16.93 14.37 22.52
CA THR A 245 -18.00 13.77 21.74
C THR A 245 -17.71 12.28 21.52
N GLU A 246 -18.31 11.44 22.36
CA GLU A 246 -18.20 10.00 22.20
C GLU A 246 -19.07 9.52 21.04
N SER A 247 -18.57 8.55 20.26
CA SER A 247 -19.32 7.90 19.17
C SER A 247 -19.03 6.41 19.20
N GLY A 248 -20.03 5.58 18.93
CA GLY A 248 -19.91 4.14 19.12
C GLY A 248 -20.89 3.31 18.33
N LYS A 249 -20.84 2.00 18.57
CA LYS A 249 -21.68 0.99 17.92
C LYS A 249 -22.13 -0.03 18.95
N GLU A 250 -23.39 0.04 19.38
CA GLU A 250 -23.98 -1.02 20.21
C GLU A 250 -24.73 -2.03 19.34
N PRO A 251 -24.78 -3.32 19.71
CA PRO A 251 -25.82 -4.22 19.23
C PRO A 251 -27.19 -3.59 19.45
N ALA A 252 -28.10 -3.73 18.49
CA ALA A 252 -29.51 -3.38 18.69
C ALA A 252 -30.21 -4.49 19.51
N SER A 253 -29.69 -4.69 20.72
CA SER A 253 -30.21 -5.56 21.77
C SER A 253 -31.02 -4.71 22.75
N VAL A 254 -32.17 -5.24 23.17
CA VAL A 254 -33.06 -4.60 24.16
C VAL A 254 -32.92 -5.20 25.56
N ALA A 255 -32.04 -6.20 25.73
CA ALA A 255 -31.87 -6.94 26.97
C ALA A 255 -30.86 -6.30 27.93
N GLU A 256 -29.92 -5.51 27.42
CA GLU A 256 -28.84 -4.90 28.18
C GLU A 256 -28.94 -3.38 28.15
N THR A 257 -28.50 -2.72 29.23
CA THR A 257 -28.46 -1.25 29.33
C THR A 257 -27.06 -0.78 28.98
N ALA A 258 -26.92 0.00 27.89
CA ALA A 258 -25.64 0.52 27.47
C ALA A 258 -25.06 1.51 28.50
N SER A 259 -23.76 1.50 28.74
CA SER A 259 -23.08 2.48 29.59
C SER A 259 -22.06 3.26 28.75
N ILE A 260 -22.33 4.55 28.56
CA ILE A 260 -21.55 5.43 27.68
C ILE A 260 -20.79 6.43 28.55
N ALA A 261 -19.47 6.27 28.64
CA ALA A 261 -18.63 7.06 29.54
C ALA A 261 -17.94 8.22 28.78
N LEU A 262 -18.41 9.46 28.97
CA LEU A 262 -17.81 10.64 28.35
C LEU A 262 -16.48 11.03 29.01
N GLY A 263 -15.48 11.37 28.19
CA GLY A 263 -14.25 12.02 28.64
C GLY A 263 -14.38 13.55 28.76
N PRO A 264 -13.46 14.22 29.48
CA PRO A 264 -13.31 15.67 29.38
C PRO A 264 -12.97 16.09 27.94
N GLU A 265 -13.43 17.26 27.50
CA GLU A 265 -13.12 17.76 26.16
C GLU A 265 -11.68 18.28 26.02
N ALA A 266 -11.15 18.16 24.81
CA ALA A 266 -10.05 18.97 24.28
C ALA A 266 -10.60 19.98 23.27
N LYS A 267 -9.88 21.09 23.06
CA LYS A 267 -10.24 22.14 22.08
C LYS A 267 -9.08 22.46 21.16
N ILE A 268 -9.38 22.86 19.94
CA ILE A 268 -8.39 23.39 18.99
C ILE A 268 -8.83 24.81 18.58
N HIS A 269 -7.98 25.81 18.83
CA HIS A 269 -8.22 27.20 18.41
C HIS A 269 -7.20 27.63 17.36
N GLY A 270 -7.66 28.39 16.37
CA GLY A 270 -6.80 28.95 15.34
C GLY A 270 -7.52 29.96 14.45
N LYS A 271 -6.88 30.34 13.35
CA LYS A 271 -7.37 31.35 12.43
C LYS A 271 -7.25 30.91 10.98
N LEU A 272 -8.23 31.28 10.15
CA LEU A 272 -8.20 31.07 8.71
C LEU A 272 -8.08 32.40 7.97
N LEU A 273 -7.07 32.51 7.10
CA LEU A 273 -6.77 33.69 6.29
C LEU A 273 -6.81 33.37 4.80
N GLY A 274 -7.29 34.33 4.01
CA GLY A 274 -7.33 34.30 2.56
C GLY A 274 -5.97 34.51 1.91
N THR A 275 -5.91 34.38 0.59
CA THR A 275 -4.70 34.64 -0.23
C THR A 275 -4.22 36.09 -0.15
N ASP A 276 -5.11 37.03 0.18
CA ASP A 276 -4.82 38.44 0.42
C ASP A 276 -4.47 38.75 1.88
N GLY A 277 -4.34 37.72 2.73
CA GLY A 277 -4.06 37.84 4.15
C GLY A 277 -5.24 38.32 5.01
N LYS A 278 -6.41 38.59 4.43
CA LYS A 278 -7.61 38.96 5.21
C LYS A 278 -8.28 37.73 5.81
N PRO A 279 -9.06 37.86 6.89
CA PRO A 279 -9.71 36.70 7.48
C PRO A 279 -10.83 36.11 6.62
N MET A 280 -10.91 34.79 6.58
CA MET A 280 -11.98 34.06 5.91
C MET A 280 -13.07 33.68 6.90
N LYS A 281 -14.20 34.38 6.80
CA LYS A 281 -15.37 34.15 7.66
C LYS A 281 -16.34 33.11 7.11
N LYS A 282 -17.20 32.59 8.00
CA LYS A 282 -18.27 31.63 7.67
C LYS A 282 -17.79 30.40 6.89
N THR A 283 -16.54 29.99 7.10
CA THR A 283 -15.94 28.81 6.50
C THR A 283 -16.01 27.65 7.48
N LEU A 284 -16.45 26.48 7.01
CA LEU A 284 -16.60 25.29 7.85
C LEU A 284 -15.24 24.59 8.01
N MET A 285 -14.69 24.66 9.22
CA MET A 285 -13.51 23.94 9.66
C MET A 285 -13.90 22.54 10.15
N TYR A 286 -13.02 21.56 9.99
CA TYR A 286 -13.10 20.26 10.64
C TYR A 286 -11.81 19.91 11.35
N ALA A 287 -11.91 19.11 12.41
CA ALA A 287 -10.82 18.33 12.97
C ALA A 287 -11.24 16.85 12.91
N ARG A 288 -10.35 15.98 12.43
CA ARG A 288 -10.56 14.53 12.38
C ARG A 288 -9.32 13.81 12.92
N THR A 289 -9.49 12.79 13.76
CA THR A 289 -8.32 12.03 14.23
C THR A 289 -7.60 11.33 13.07
N MET A 290 -6.29 11.16 13.24
CA MET A 290 -5.46 10.42 12.28
C MET A 290 -5.75 8.90 12.32
N GLU A 291 -6.15 8.39 13.48
CA GLU A 291 -6.57 6.99 13.67
C GLU A 291 -7.91 6.68 12.98
N ILE A 292 -8.30 5.39 12.93
CA ILE A 292 -9.53 4.97 12.24
C ILE A 292 -10.71 5.01 13.21
N GLY A 293 -11.42 6.14 13.22
CA GLY A 293 -12.88 6.14 13.43
C GLY A 293 -13.45 6.78 14.70
N GLU A 294 -12.63 7.28 15.64
CA GLU A 294 -13.11 7.60 17.00
C GLU A 294 -12.97 9.08 17.42
N GLY A 295 -13.00 10.03 16.47
CA GLY A 295 -13.09 11.45 16.80
C GLY A 295 -13.26 12.39 15.61
N TYR A 296 -14.23 13.29 15.72
CA TYR A 296 -14.54 14.30 14.70
C TYR A 296 -15.19 15.52 15.36
N GLY A 297 -14.66 16.71 15.06
CA GLY A 297 -15.25 17.99 15.43
C GLY A 297 -15.30 18.94 14.25
N ASN A 298 -16.13 19.97 14.34
CA ASN A 298 -16.20 21.03 13.34
C ASN A 298 -16.50 22.38 14.00
N ALA A 299 -16.17 23.46 13.31
CA ALA A 299 -16.43 24.83 13.74
C ALA A 299 -16.63 25.72 12.51
N THR A 300 -17.39 26.80 12.65
CA THR A 300 -17.50 27.81 11.57
C THR A 300 -16.69 29.04 11.95
N THR A 301 -15.86 29.54 11.03
CA THR A 301 -15.02 30.72 11.30
C THR A 301 -15.85 31.99 11.55
N GLY A 302 -15.44 32.77 12.56
CA GLY A 302 -16.00 34.08 12.89
C GLY A 302 -15.74 35.16 11.83
N ASP A 303 -16.31 36.36 12.01
CA ASP A 303 -16.10 37.49 11.10
C ASP A 303 -14.62 37.94 11.01
N ASP A 304 -13.82 37.64 12.04
CA ASP A 304 -12.37 37.87 12.11
C ASP A 304 -11.54 36.65 11.70
N GLY A 305 -12.18 35.60 11.16
CA GLY A 305 -11.59 34.34 10.69
C GLY A 305 -11.10 33.38 11.79
N THR A 306 -11.30 33.69 13.07
CA THR A 306 -10.98 32.76 14.16
C THR A 306 -11.96 31.58 14.21
N TYR A 307 -11.52 30.44 14.73
CA TYR A 307 -12.36 29.28 14.97
C TYR A 307 -11.90 28.55 16.24
N THR A 308 -12.86 27.95 16.96
CA THR A 308 -12.59 26.99 18.04
C THR A 308 -13.38 25.73 17.75
N ILE A 309 -12.68 24.60 17.57
CA ILE A 309 -13.29 23.27 17.46
C ILE A 309 -13.31 22.66 18.86
N GLU A 310 -14.50 22.39 19.37
CA GLU A 310 -14.77 21.91 20.74
C GLU A 310 -15.24 20.45 20.76
N GLY A 311 -15.39 19.88 21.96
CA GLY A 311 -15.90 18.52 22.13
C GLY A 311 -15.02 17.43 21.51
N LEU A 312 -13.71 17.67 21.38
CA LEU A 312 -12.77 16.68 20.85
C LEU A 312 -12.31 15.71 21.94
N SER A 313 -12.14 14.44 21.58
CA SER A 313 -11.38 13.48 22.41
C SER A 313 -9.89 13.83 22.37
N PRO A 314 -9.10 13.60 23.43
CA PRO A 314 -7.65 13.78 23.40
C PRO A 314 -7.00 12.89 22.34
N GLY A 315 -6.02 13.40 21.59
CA GLY A 315 -5.33 12.65 20.54
C GLY A 315 -4.83 13.52 19.39
N ASP A 316 -4.36 12.87 18.32
CA ASP A 316 -3.80 13.54 17.14
C ASP A 316 -4.86 13.80 16.04
N TYR A 317 -4.98 15.07 15.64
CA TYR A 317 -5.90 15.57 14.63
C TYR A 317 -5.24 16.14 13.37
N ARG A 318 -5.88 15.89 12.23
CA ARG A 318 -5.80 16.72 11.02
C ARG A 318 -6.89 17.79 11.08
N VAL A 319 -6.50 19.05 10.91
CA VAL A 319 -7.39 20.22 10.98
C VAL A 319 -7.42 20.92 9.62
N GLY A 320 -8.60 21.08 9.03
CA GLY A 320 -8.74 21.63 7.69
C GLY A 320 -10.10 22.28 7.43
N VAL A 321 -10.35 22.67 6.19
CA VAL A 321 -11.65 23.17 5.73
C VAL A 321 -12.43 22.07 5.02
N MET A 322 -13.74 22.00 5.27
CA MET A 322 -14.64 21.18 4.46
C MET A 322 -14.82 21.90 3.12
N GLU A 323 -14.08 21.45 2.11
CA GLU A 323 -14.03 22.11 0.80
C GLU A 323 -15.39 22.11 0.09
N SER A 324 -15.62 23.13 -0.74
CA SER A 324 -16.61 23.11 -1.81
C SER A 324 -15.89 23.23 -3.16
N ASP A 325 -16.38 22.52 -4.17
CA ASP A 325 -15.69 22.25 -5.45
C ASP A 325 -15.34 23.48 -6.32
N PHE A 326 -15.59 24.70 -5.83
CA PHE A 326 -15.54 25.95 -6.60
C PHE A 326 -14.64 27.04 -5.99
N ASN A 327 -13.87 26.74 -4.94
CA ASN A 327 -13.00 27.75 -4.31
C ASN A 327 -11.79 28.13 -5.20
N PRO A 328 -11.42 29.43 -5.31
CA PRO A 328 -10.32 29.88 -6.16
C PRO A 328 -8.91 29.66 -5.56
N TYR A 329 -8.82 29.06 -4.38
CA TYR A 329 -7.60 28.88 -3.58
C TYR A 329 -7.52 27.46 -3.00
N ILE A 330 -6.35 27.10 -2.48
CA ILE A 330 -6.08 25.83 -1.79
C ILE A 330 -5.79 26.17 -0.32
N ILE A 331 -6.33 25.39 0.63
CA ILE A 331 -5.98 25.50 2.05
C ILE A 331 -5.37 24.16 2.48
N THR A 332 -4.05 24.12 2.68
CA THR A 332 -3.37 22.92 3.16
C THR A 332 -3.77 22.69 4.62
N PRO A 333 -4.35 21.52 4.98
CA PRO A 333 -4.74 21.24 6.35
C PRO A 333 -3.52 21.10 7.25
N LEU A 334 -3.65 21.51 8.51
CA LEU A 334 -2.69 21.21 9.56
C LEU A 334 -2.78 19.72 9.92
N GLN A 335 -1.67 19.17 10.39
CA GLN A 335 -1.52 17.75 10.75
C GLN A 335 -0.73 17.64 12.04
N HIS A 336 -0.78 16.49 12.68
CA HIS A 336 -0.07 16.24 13.94
C HIS A 336 -0.45 17.24 15.05
N ILE A 337 -1.74 17.64 15.07
CA ILE A 337 -2.28 18.57 16.07
C ILE A 337 -2.74 17.75 17.27
N MET A 338 -1.87 17.71 18.28
CA MET A 338 -2.17 17.07 19.56
C MET A 338 -3.19 17.91 20.33
N ALA A 339 -4.41 17.38 20.46
CA ALA A 339 -5.46 17.93 21.32
C ALA A 339 -5.31 17.35 22.73
N GLU A 340 -5.04 18.20 23.72
CA GLU A 340 -4.84 17.79 25.11
C GLU A 340 -6.10 18.01 25.96
N VAL A 341 -6.32 17.12 26.95
CA VAL A 341 -7.41 17.20 27.94
C VAL A 341 -7.49 18.59 28.59
N GLU A 342 -8.69 19.17 28.64
CA GLU A 342 -9.01 20.43 29.34
C GLU A 342 -8.19 21.65 28.88
N LYS A 343 -7.47 21.54 27.76
CA LYS A 343 -6.72 22.62 27.13
C LYS A 343 -7.32 23.03 25.80
N THR A 344 -7.06 24.29 25.45
CA THR A 344 -7.21 24.77 24.08
C THR A 344 -5.84 24.73 23.42
N THR A 345 -5.67 23.81 22.47
CA THR A 345 -4.48 23.75 21.62
C THR A 345 -4.54 24.88 20.61
N GLU A 346 -3.69 25.88 20.79
CA GLU A 346 -3.44 26.94 19.82
C GLU A 346 -2.67 26.39 18.61
N VAL A 347 -3.17 26.65 17.39
CA VAL A 347 -2.53 26.19 16.15
C VAL A 347 -2.14 27.33 15.22
N PRO A 348 -1.12 27.16 14.34
CA PRO A 348 -0.73 28.17 13.37
C PRO A 348 -1.89 28.60 12.45
N ASP A 349 -1.85 29.86 11.99
CA ASP A 349 -2.79 30.38 10.99
C ASP A 349 -2.86 29.45 9.76
N LEU A 350 -4.06 28.92 9.48
CA LEU A 350 -4.34 28.31 8.19
C LEU A 350 -4.43 29.41 7.13
N ARG A 351 -3.72 29.23 6.02
CA ARG A 351 -3.62 30.22 4.95
C ARG A 351 -4.03 29.61 3.61
N ALA A 352 -5.00 30.26 2.98
CA ALA A 352 -5.34 30.00 1.60
C ALA A 352 -4.19 30.46 0.69
N VAL A 353 -3.75 29.58 -0.21
CA VAL A 353 -2.73 29.85 -1.23
C VAL A 353 -3.33 29.77 -2.63
N GLU A 354 -2.85 30.60 -3.55
CA GLU A 354 -3.34 30.61 -4.92
C GLU A 354 -2.76 29.39 -5.67
N GLY A 355 -3.62 28.41 -5.96
CA GLY A 355 -3.24 27.21 -6.69
C GLY A 355 -3.29 27.41 -8.21
N ILE A 356 -2.40 26.75 -8.93
CA ILE A 356 -2.31 26.75 -10.39
C ILE A 356 -3.46 25.92 -10.97
N MET A 357 -4.20 26.48 -11.94
CA MET A 357 -5.24 25.75 -12.65
C MET A 357 -4.63 24.95 -13.81
N VAL A 358 -4.82 23.63 -13.81
CA VAL A 358 -4.38 22.71 -14.86
C VAL A 358 -5.62 22.16 -15.56
N SER A 359 -5.73 22.42 -16.85
CA SER A 359 -6.86 22.01 -17.68
C SER A 359 -6.45 20.96 -18.71
N GLY A 360 -7.43 20.22 -19.21
CA GLY A 360 -7.19 19.20 -20.22
C GLY A 360 -8.47 18.57 -20.74
N PHE A 361 -8.32 17.46 -21.47
CA PHE A 361 -9.40 16.69 -22.06
C PHE A 361 -9.31 15.21 -21.70
N VAL A 362 -10.45 14.52 -21.61
CA VAL A 362 -10.55 13.06 -21.63
C VAL A 362 -11.27 12.60 -22.89
N ARG A 363 -10.68 11.66 -23.62
CA ARG A 363 -11.18 11.18 -24.92
C ARG A 363 -11.29 9.65 -24.99
N GLU A 364 -12.20 9.17 -25.82
CA GLU A 364 -12.29 7.74 -26.17
C GLU A 364 -11.15 7.38 -27.12
N LYS A 365 -10.25 6.48 -26.72
CA LYS A 365 -8.99 6.14 -27.39
C LYS A 365 -9.13 5.84 -28.89
N ASN A 366 -10.20 5.15 -29.30
CA ASN A 366 -10.36 4.68 -30.68
C ASN A 366 -11.16 5.65 -31.58
N THR A 367 -11.93 6.58 -31.02
CA THR A 367 -12.79 7.48 -31.82
C THR A 367 -12.52 8.97 -31.58
N GLY A 368 -11.66 9.32 -30.62
CA GLY A 368 -11.31 10.70 -30.26
C GLY A 368 -12.46 11.51 -29.63
N LYS A 369 -13.64 10.90 -29.45
CA LYS A 369 -14.84 11.53 -28.88
C LYS A 369 -14.59 11.96 -27.43
N PRO A 370 -15.20 13.07 -26.97
CA PRO A 370 -15.12 13.46 -25.57
C PRO A 370 -15.78 12.42 -24.67
N VAL A 371 -15.18 12.15 -23.51
CA VAL A 371 -15.77 11.31 -22.46
C VAL A 371 -16.28 12.21 -21.35
N ILE A 372 -17.59 12.14 -21.07
CA ILE A 372 -18.27 12.92 -20.01
C ILE A 372 -18.23 12.19 -18.66
N GLY A 373 -18.10 12.94 -17.57
CA GLY A 373 -18.14 12.41 -16.20
C GLY A 373 -16.86 11.72 -15.72
N ALA A 374 -15.78 11.72 -16.51
CA ALA A 374 -14.51 11.11 -16.14
C ALA A 374 -13.79 12.01 -15.12
N SER A 375 -13.55 11.49 -13.92
CA SER A 375 -12.89 12.22 -12.84
C SER A 375 -11.37 12.09 -12.94
N ILE A 376 -10.73 13.21 -13.24
CA ILE A 376 -9.27 13.39 -13.14
C ILE A 376 -8.95 13.86 -11.73
N THR A 377 -8.09 13.12 -11.04
CA THR A 377 -7.56 13.45 -9.72
C THR A 377 -6.11 13.92 -9.84
N ALA A 378 -5.73 14.91 -9.03
CA ALA A 378 -4.38 15.45 -8.94
C ALA A 378 -3.88 15.48 -7.49
N ASN A 379 -2.71 14.89 -7.22
CA ASN A 379 -2.07 14.89 -5.90
C ASN A 379 -0.55 15.10 -6.00
N LYS A 380 0.09 15.59 -4.93
CA LYS A 380 1.55 15.81 -4.91
C LYS A 380 2.32 14.49 -4.80
N VAL A 381 3.38 14.31 -5.57
CA VAL A 381 4.23 13.10 -5.55
C VAL A 381 5.06 13.06 -4.26
N GLY A 382 5.22 11.86 -3.68
CA GLY A 382 5.98 11.65 -2.44
C GLY A 382 5.25 12.05 -1.15
N VAL A 383 3.99 12.46 -1.27
CA VAL A 383 3.16 12.96 -0.16
C VAL A 383 1.81 12.22 -0.21
N ARG A 384 1.57 11.29 0.73
CA ARG A 384 0.34 10.49 0.77
C ARG A 384 -0.81 11.30 1.40
N GLU A 385 -1.98 11.32 0.76
CA GLU A 385 -3.26 11.84 1.29
C GLU A 385 -3.37 13.36 1.62
N ASP A 386 -2.32 14.18 1.43
CA ASP A 386 -2.32 15.55 1.98
C ASP A 386 -3.00 16.62 1.11
N TYR A 387 -3.08 16.39 -0.21
CA TYR A 387 -3.85 17.23 -1.12
C TYR A 387 -4.31 16.44 -2.34
N THR A 388 -5.63 16.39 -2.56
CA THR A 388 -6.27 15.65 -3.65
C THR A 388 -7.34 16.54 -4.30
N SER A 389 -7.00 17.22 -5.39
CA SER A 389 -8.00 17.91 -6.21
C SER A 389 -8.61 16.91 -7.19
N SER A 390 -9.90 17.01 -7.48
CA SER A 390 -10.52 16.21 -8.54
C SER A 390 -11.56 16.99 -9.32
N ASN A 391 -11.73 16.66 -10.59
CA ASN A 391 -12.75 17.27 -11.44
C ASN A 391 -13.26 16.25 -12.47
N ALA A 392 -14.58 16.08 -12.53
CA ALA A 392 -15.25 15.28 -13.54
C ALA A 392 -15.41 16.08 -14.85
N THR A 393 -15.23 15.41 -15.99
CA THR A 393 -15.32 16.05 -17.30
C THR A 393 -16.73 16.49 -17.69
N GLY A 394 -16.83 17.64 -18.37
CA GLY A 394 -18.06 18.10 -19.02
C GLY A 394 -18.40 17.37 -20.32
N GLU A 395 -19.48 17.80 -20.99
CA GLU A 395 -19.96 17.24 -22.26
C GLU A 395 -18.92 17.26 -23.40
N ASP A 396 -18.03 18.26 -23.40
CA ASP A 396 -16.94 18.39 -24.37
C ASP A 396 -15.64 17.69 -23.92
N GLY A 397 -15.72 16.89 -22.86
CA GLY A 397 -14.62 16.10 -22.31
C GLY A 397 -13.58 16.93 -21.57
N ARG A 398 -13.79 18.23 -21.34
CA ARG A 398 -12.85 19.06 -20.58
C ARG A 398 -12.92 18.79 -19.09
N PHE A 399 -11.76 18.79 -18.45
CA PHE A 399 -11.61 18.93 -17.00
C PHE A 399 -10.74 20.15 -16.67
N SER A 400 -10.80 20.59 -15.42
CA SER A 400 -9.88 21.59 -14.84
C SER A 400 -9.72 21.33 -13.35
N VAL A 401 -8.49 21.05 -12.91
CA VAL A 401 -8.11 20.78 -11.52
C VAL A 401 -7.13 21.84 -11.03
N ARG A 402 -7.23 22.23 -9.76
CA ARG A 402 -6.30 23.19 -9.15
C ARG A 402 -5.23 22.42 -8.39
N VAL A 403 -3.97 22.88 -8.46
CA VAL A 403 -2.83 22.19 -7.83
C VAL A 403 -1.81 23.19 -7.27
N LEU A 404 -1.00 22.75 -6.31
CA LEU A 404 0.18 23.50 -5.87
C LEU A 404 1.37 23.26 -6.82
N PRO A 405 2.29 24.23 -6.98
CA PRO A 405 3.56 23.99 -7.67
C PRO A 405 4.36 22.83 -7.05
N GLY A 406 5.11 22.11 -7.90
CA GLY A 406 5.86 20.90 -7.54
C GLY A 406 5.58 19.72 -8.48
N ASN A 407 6.13 18.55 -8.14
CA ASN A 407 5.77 17.30 -8.82
C ASN A 407 4.35 16.89 -8.45
N VAL A 408 3.44 16.91 -9.43
CA VAL A 408 2.03 16.54 -9.28
C VAL A 408 1.74 15.32 -10.15
N ARG A 409 1.12 14.31 -9.55
CA ARG A 409 0.55 13.14 -10.22
C ARG A 409 -0.90 13.47 -10.61
N PHE A 410 -1.22 13.35 -11.89
CA PHE A 410 -2.57 13.43 -12.44
C PHE A 410 -2.99 12.06 -12.91
N TYR A 411 -4.18 11.58 -12.51
CA TYR A 411 -4.65 10.26 -12.91
C TYR A 411 -6.18 10.18 -12.99
N THR A 412 -6.67 9.28 -13.84
CA THR A 412 -8.09 8.92 -13.91
C THR A 412 -8.48 8.10 -12.67
N ASN A 413 -9.30 8.67 -11.78
CA ASN A 413 -9.74 8.03 -10.53
C ASN A 413 -11.22 7.62 -10.55
N GLY A 414 -12.05 8.32 -11.33
CA GLY A 414 -13.45 7.95 -11.58
C GLY A 414 -13.66 7.73 -13.07
N VAL A 415 -13.75 6.47 -13.49
CA VAL A 415 -14.01 6.11 -14.89
C VAL A 415 -15.53 5.99 -15.09
N PRO A 416 -16.14 6.63 -16.10
CA PRO A 416 -17.58 6.53 -16.33
C PRO A 416 -18.01 5.13 -16.74
N GLU A 417 -19.29 4.81 -16.52
CA GLU A 417 -19.87 3.55 -16.99
C GLU A 417 -19.72 3.41 -18.51
N GLY A 418 -19.41 2.22 -18.97
CA GLY A 418 -19.11 1.96 -20.37
C GLY A 418 -17.69 2.33 -20.81
N TYR A 419 -16.82 2.76 -19.89
CA TYR A 419 -15.39 2.98 -20.13
C TYR A 419 -14.51 2.20 -19.14
N ILE A 420 -13.29 1.92 -19.57
CA ILE A 420 -12.21 1.28 -18.82
C ILE A 420 -10.88 1.95 -19.14
N GLY A 421 -9.90 1.74 -18.27
CA GLY A 421 -8.53 2.22 -18.45
C GLY A 421 -8.07 3.11 -17.30
N HIS A 422 -6.78 3.04 -17.02
CA HIS A 422 -6.10 3.95 -16.12
C HIS A 422 -5.07 4.74 -16.94
N SER A 423 -5.14 6.06 -16.85
CA SER A 423 -4.18 6.95 -17.49
C SER A 423 -3.59 7.88 -16.42
N GLU A 424 -2.27 7.88 -16.32
CA GLU A 424 -1.50 8.64 -15.33
C GLU A 424 -0.43 9.50 -16.03
N GLN A 425 -0.26 10.73 -15.55
CA GLN A 425 0.80 11.65 -15.95
C GLN A 425 1.38 12.32 -14.72
N ILE A 426 2.70 12.25 -14.52
CA ILE A 426 3.40 13.04 -13.51
C ILE A 426 4.02 14.26 -14.21
N LEU A 427 3.78 15.45 -13.65
CA LEU A 427 4.26 16.71 -14.20
C LEU A 427 4.81 17.60 -13.09
N GLN A 428 5.97 18.21 -13.33
CA GLN A 428 6.47 19.32 -12.53
C GLN A 428 5.71 20.59 -12.89
N VAL A 429 4.77 21.01 -12.04
CA VAL A 429 4.00 22.24 -12.20
C VAL A 429 4.79 23.41 -11.61
N GLY A 430 5.05 24.44 -12.41
CA GLY A 430 5.65 25.70 -11.96
C GLY A 430 4.60 26.78 -11.67
N ASP A 431 5.01 28.04 -11.58
CA ASP A 431 4.13 29.17 -11.21
C ASP A 431 3.11 29.58 -12.30
N LYS A 432 2.97 28.79 -13.36
CA LYS A 432 2.08 29.04 -14.50
C LYS A 432 1.42 27.74 -14.93
N ALA A 433 0.18 27.86 -15.41
CA ALA A 433 -0.55 26.74 -15.99
C ALA A 433 0.26 26.10 -17.14
N PRO A 434 0.40 24.76 -17.16
CA PRO A 434 1.06 24.05 -18.24
C PRO A 434 0.18 24.01 -19.51
N ALA A 435 0.70 23.39 -20.57
CA ALA A 435 -0.12 23.05 -21.74
C ALA A 435 -1.26 22.09 -21.36
N ALA A 436 -2.35 22.13 -22.13
CA ALA A 436 -3.53 21.32 -21.84
C ALA A 436 -3.23 19.82 -21.93
N LEU A 437 -3.52 19.09 -20.84
CA LEU A 437 -3.29 17.64 -20.78
C LEU A 437 -4.35 16.89 -21.59
N THR A 438 -4.01 15.69 -22.07
CA THR A 438 -4.99 14.77 -22.69
C THR A 438 -4.86 13.40 -22.07
N PHE A 439 -5.98 12.85 -21.60
CA PHE A 439 -6.09 11.49 -21.09
C PHE A 439 -7.01 10.68 -22.03
N GLU A 440 -6.73 9.39 -22.16
CA GLU A 440 -7.50 8.49 -23.02
C GLU A 440 -8.10 7.36 -22.20
N LEU A 441 -9.38 7.08 -22.45
CA LEU A 441 -10.12 5.95 -21.89
C LEU A 441 -10.55 5.03 -23.02
N GLN A 442 -10.53 3.73 -22.77
CA GLN A 442 -11.03 2.72 -23.70
C GLN A 442 -12.50 2.44 -23.40
N LYS A 443 -13.29 2.09 -24.42
CA LYS A 443 -14.68 1.68 -24.20
C LYS A 443 -14.72 0.29 -23.56
N ALA A 444 -15.54 0.12 -22.53
CA ALA A 444 -15.70 -1.14 -21.82
C ALA A 444 -16.29 -2.24 -22.74
N PRO A 445 -15.59 -3.36 -22.95
CA PRO A 445 -16.19 -4.52 -23.59
C PRO A 445 -17.27 -5.14 -22.69
N ILE A 446 -18.24 -5.79 -23.34
CA ILE A 446 -19.23 -6.62 -22.66
C ILE A 446 -18.79 -8.07 -22.85
N LEU A 447 -18.29 -8.68 -21.78
CA LEU A 447 -18.01 -10.10 -21.75
C LEU A 447 -19.31 -10.88 -21.62
N THR A 448 -19.40 -11.99 -22.34
CA THR A 448 -20.54 -12.92 -22.28
C THR A 448 -20.03 -14.35 -22.17
N GLY A 449 -20.88 -15.26 -21.71
CA GLY A 449 -20.45 -16.63 -21.54
C GLY A 449 -21.52 -17.56 -20.99
N THR A 450 -21.09 -18.77 -20.65
CA THR A 450 -21.91 -19.78 -19.97
C THR A 450 -21.20 -20.36 -18.75
N ILE A 451 -21.98 -20.80 -17.76
CA ILE A 451 -21.52 -21.60 -16.63
C ILE A 451 -22.09 -23.01 -16.77
N VAL A 452 -21.22 -24.02 -16.68
CA VAL A 452 -21.56 -25.44 -16.84
C VAL A 452 -21.02 -26.30 -15.70
N ASP A 453 -21.68 -27.43 -15.41
CA ASP A 453 -21.24 -28.42 -14.42
C ASP A 453 -20.02 -29.24 -14.90
N GLU A 454 -19.55 -30.18 -14.07
CA GLU A 454 -18.45 -31.09 -14.42
C GLU A 454 -18.74 -31.95 -15.68
N ASN A 455 -20.01 -32.08 -16.07
CA ASN A 455 -20.49 -32.83 -17.24
C ASN A 455 -20.86 -31.92 -18.43
N ASN A 456 -20.47 -30.65 -18.40
CA ASN A 456 -20.74 -29.61 -19.41
C ASN A 456 -22.24 -29.24 -19.57
N ARG A 457 -23.11 -29.56 -18.61
CA ARG A 457 -24.52 -29.14 -18.61
C ARG A 457 -24.64 -27.71 -18.05
N PRO A 458 -25.44 -26.82 -18.66
CA PRO A 458 -25.59 -25.45 -18.14
C PRO A 458 -26.21 -25.44 -16.73
N VAL A 459 -25.68 -24.59 -15.84
CA VAL A 459 -26.15 -24.49 -14.45
C VAL A 459 -26.35 -23.04 -14.02
N LYS A 460 -27.34 -22.84 -13.13
CA LYS A 460 -27.49 -21.60 -12.37
C LYS A 460 -26.48 -21.59 -11.22
N ALA A 461 -25.51 -20.70 -11.29
CA ALA A 461 -24.43 -20.55 -10.32
C ALA A 461 -24.07 -19.07 -10.16
N GLN A 462 -23.40 -18.74 -9.06
CA GLN A 462 -22.81 -17.42 -8.83
C GLN A 462 -21.29 -17.53 -8.88
N LEU A 463 -20.63 -16.52 -9.47
CA LEU A 463 -19.17 -16.39 -9.51
C LEU A 463 -18.78 -14.98 -9.09
N GLU A 464 -17.64 -14.86 -8.42
CA GLU A 464 -17.02 -13.61 -8.00
C GLU A 464 -15.88 -13.28 -8.98
N LEU A 465 -15.95 -12.09 -9.59
CA LEU A 465 -15.00 -11.58 -10.58
C LEU A 465 -13.95 -10.67 -9.93
N TRP A 466 -12.82 -10.45 -10.60
CA TRP A 466 -11.82 -9.45 -10.20
C TRP A 466 -11.00 -8.94 -11.37
N GLY A 467 -10.59 -7.67 -11.27
CA GLY A 467 -9.82 -6.95 -12.29
C GLY A 467 -9.21 -5.63 -11.78
N GLY A 468 -9.09 -5.43 -10.47
CA GLY A 468 -8.41 -4.25 -9.88
C GLY A 468 -9.26 -3.04 -9.45
N GLY A 469 -10.58 -3.04 -9.65
CA GLY A 469 -11.52 -2.06 -9.05
C GLY A 469 -12.12 -2.49 -7.69
N PHE A 470 -13.06 -1.71 -7.12
CA PHE A 470 -13.73 -1.98 -5.83
C PHE A 470 -15.26 -2.27 -5.91
N ASP A 471 -15.93 -2.03 -7.04
CA ASP A 471 -17.40 -2.16 -7.17
C ASP A 471 -17.89 -3.57 -7.53
N ASP A 472 -19.20 -3.82 -7.34
CA ASP A 472 -19.86 -5.15 -7.36
C ASP A 472 -19.44 -6.11 -8.48
N ARG A 473 -19.01 -7.31 -8.05
CA ARG A 473 -18.27 -8.27 -8.87
C ARG A 473 -18.94 -9.62 -9.05
N ILE A 474 -20.19 -9.78 -8.61
CA ILE A 474 -20.87 -11.07 -8.67
C ILE A 474 -21.62 -11.17 -9.99
N ILE A 475 -21.32 -12.21 -10.77
CA ILE A 475 -22.19 -12.64 -11.87
C ILE A 475 -23.03 -13.83 -11.42
N ALA A 476 -24.29 -13.85 -11.85
CA ALA A 476 -25.17 -15.00 -11.72
C ALA A 476 -25.58 -15.44 -13.12
N SER A 477 -25.50 -16.75 -13.40
CA SER A 477 -26.05 -17.30 -14.63
C SER A 477 -27.57 -17.45 -14.59
N ASP A 478 -28.20 -17.43 -15.76
CA ASP A 478 -29.59 -17.84 -15.93
C ASP A 478 -29.77 -19.38 -15.90
N ALA A 479 -31.00 -19.86 -16.07
CA ALA A 479 -31.31 -21.29 -16.07
C ALA A 479 -30.73 -22.07 -17.27
N GLN A 480 -30.17 -21.38 -18.28
CA GLN A 480 -29.41 -21.96 -19.38
C GLN A 480 -27.91 -21.65 -19.24
N GLY A 481 -27.45 -21.32 -18.03
CA GLY A 481 -26.07 -21.05 -17.70
C GLY A 481 -25.53 -19.73 -18.23
N ARG A 482 -26.30 -18.93 -18.99
CA ARG A 482 -25.77 -17.73 -19.66
C ARG A 482 -25.56 -16.59 -18.68
N TRP A 483 -24.54 -15.78 -18.92
CA TRP A 483 -24.25 -14.57 -18.17
C TRP A 483 -23.66 -13.49 -19.10
N SER A 484 -23.73 -12.23 -18.65
CA SER A 484 -23.05 -11.10 -19.27
C SER A 484 -22.53 -10.16 -18.19
N TRP A 485 -21.36 -9.56 -18.44
CA TRP A 485 -20.73 -8.60 -17.54
C TRP A 485 -20.03 -7.52 -18.34
N GLN A 486 -20.19 -6.26 -17.92
CA GLN A 486 -19.49 -5.13 -18.53
C GLN A 486 -18.21 -4.89 -17.75
N ALA A 487 -17.07 -4.91 -18.44
CA ALA A 487 -15.78 -4.73 -17.80
C ALA A 487 -15.66 -3.34 -17.16
N ASN A 488 -15.06 -3.28 -15.98
CA ASN A 488 -14.77 -2.04 -15.23
C ASN A 488 -13.26 -1.77 -15.09
N SER A 489 -12.43 -2.52 -15.81
CA SER A 489 -10.97 -2.50 -15.71
C SER A 489 -10.31 -3.06 -16.97
N ASN A 490 -8.98 -2.87 -17.09
CA ASN A 490 -8.15 -3.42 -18.18
C ASN A 490 -7.36 -4.69 -17.78
N ALA A 491 -7.27 -5.02 -16.49
CA ALA A 491 -6.53 -6.19 -16.03
C ALA A 491 -7.31 -7.47 -16.34
N ASP A 492 -6.62 -8.58 -16.64
CA ASP A 492 -7.29 -9.85 -16.97
C ASP A 492 -8.30 -10.26 -15.89
N LEU A 493 -9.43 -10.76 -16.37
CA LEU A 493 -10.52 -11.22 -15.54
C LEU A 493 -10.08 -12.46 -14.77
N GLN A 494 -9.85 -12.28 -13.48
CA GLN A 494 -9.67 -13.35 -12.52
C GLN A 494 -11.06 -13.73 -11.97
N VAL A 495 -11.26 -15.02 -11.64
CA VAL A 495 -12.56 -15.51 -11.17
C VAL A 495 -12.38 -16.45 -9.98
N SER A 496 -13.30 -16.37 -9.01
CA SER A 496 -13.46 -17.35 -7.95
C SER A 496 -14.94 -17.75 -7.86
N GLY A 497 -15.23 -18.98 -7.40
CA GLY A 497 -16.61 -19.43 -7.33
C GLY A 497 -17.36 -18.78 -6.17
N GLY A 498 -18.60 -18.36 -6.42
CA GLY A 498 -19.49 -17.80 -5.40
C GLY A 498 -20.00 -18.87 -4.42
N GLU A 499 -20.82 -18.42 -3.48
CA GLU A 499 -21.23 -19.21 -2.33
C GLU A 499 -22.71 -19.03 -1.95
N ASP A 500 -23.32 -20.08 -1.41
CA ASP A 500 -24.69 -20.11 -0.88
C ASP A 500 -24.80 -20.96 0.40
N ASP A 501 -25.99 -21.01 1.01
CA ASP A 501 -26.21 -21.72 2.27
C ASP A 501 -25.88 -23.23 2.22
N SER A 502 -25.92 -23.84 1.03
CA SER A 502 -25.70 -25.27 0.82
C SER A 502 -24.29 -25.63 0.32
N GLY A 503 -23.46 -24.64 -0.04
CA GLY A 503 -22.08 -24.87 -0.44
C GLY A 503 -21.47 -23.71 -1.22
N TYR A 504 -20.31 -23.96 -1.82
CA TYR A 504 -19.62 -23.01 -2.71
C TYR A 504 -19.28 -23.66 -4.05
N PHE A 505 -19.01 -22.85 -5.07
CA PHE A 505 -18.56 -23.36 -6.36
C PHE A 505 -17.03 -23.42 -6.42
N LYS A 506 -16.48 -24.56 -6.84
CA LYS A 506 -15.07 -24.70 -7.26
C LYS A 506 -15.01 -24.55 -8.78
N ILE A 507 -14.14 -23.68 -9.27
CA ILE A 507 -13.90 -23.53 -10.71
C ILE A 507 -12.87 -24.58 -11.14
N LEU A 508 -13.23 -25.41 -12.12
CA LEU A 508 -12.42 -26.53 -12.61
C LEU A 508 -11.44 -26.12 -13.72
N ASN A 509 -11.70 -25.02 -14.41
CA ASN A 509 -10.85 -24.44 -15.45
C ASN A 509 -10.33 -23.05 -15.05
N ASN A 510 -9.96 -22.89 -13.78
CA ASN A 510 -9.65 -21.61 -13.14
C ASN A 510 -8.34 -21.03 -13.68
N LYS A 511 -8.42 -19.95 -14.47
CA LYS A 511 -7.26 -19.23 -15.03
C LYS A 511 -7.55 -17.74 -15.17
N ALA A 512 -6.56 -16.95 -15.58
CA ALA A 512 -6.78 -15.58 -16.03
C ALA A 512 -7.47 -15.55 -17.41
N TYR A 513 -8.45 -14.67 -17.61
CA TYR A 513 -9.17 -14.51 -18.88
C TYR A 513 -8.99 -13.09 -19.45
N PRO A 514 -8.45 -12.92 -20.67
CA PRO A 514 -8.28 -11.59 -21.26
C PRO A 514 -9.60 -10.84 -21.42
N ILE A 515 -9.65 -9.59 -20.93
CA ILE A 515 -10.85 -8.73 -21.02
C ILE A 515 -11.19 -8.34 -22.46
N GLN A 516 -10.23 -8.43 -23.40
CA GLN A 516 -10.43 -8.16 -24.83
C GLN A 516 -10.84 -9.42 -25.64
N SER A 517 -11.47 -10.41 -25.01
CA SER A 517 -11.94 -11.63 -25.69
C SER A 517 -13.27 -11.41 -26.42
N ASP A 518 -13.24 -11.52 -27.76
CA ASP A 518 -14.46 -11.60 -28.60
C ASP A 518 -15.17 -12.97 -28.51
N THR A 519 -14.52 -13.98 -27.91
CA THR A 519 -15.08 -15.33 -27.74
C THR A 519 -15.85 -15.43 -26.41
N PRO A 520 -17.08 -15.99 -26.39
CA PRO A 520 -17.82 -16.25 -25.15
C PRO A 520 -17.06 -17.18 -24.20
N ILE A 521 -16.98 -16.81 -22.92
CA ILE A 521 -16.20 -17.52 -21.91
C ILE A 521 -17.04 -18.65 -21.29
N VAL A 522 -16.48 -19.86 -21.21
CA VAL A 522 -17.11 -21.00 -20.54
C VAL A 522 -16.45 -21.22 -19.18
N PHE A 523 -17.20 -21.03 -18.10
CA PHE A 523 -16.77 -21.40 -16.75
C PHE A 523 -17.30 -22.79 -16.41
N LYS A 524 -16.38 -23.70 -16.05
CA LYS A 524 -16.72 -25.05 -15.63
C LYS A 524 -16.64 -25.13 -14.12
N VAL A 525 -17.75 -25.42 -13.45
CA VAL A 525 -17.85 -25.41 -11.99
C VAL A 525 -18.24 -26.77 -11.44
N LYS A 526 -17.88 -27.02 -10.19
CA LYS A 526 -18.40 -28.11 -9.36
C LYS A 526 -18.82 -27.55 -8.02
N LYS A 527 -20.05 -27.84 -7.58
CA LYS A 527 -20.51 -27.42 -6.24
C LYS A 527 -19.85 -28.30 -5.17
N GLN A 528 -19.33 -27.66 -4.12
CA GLN A 528 -18.63 -28.26 -3.00
C GLN A 528 -19.39 -28.01 -1.69
N PRO A 529 -19.43 -28.98 -0.76
CA PRO A 529 -19.99 -28.76 0.56
C PRO A 529 -19.08 -27.87 1.41
N TRP A 530 -19.67 -27.22 2.42
CA TRP A 530 -18.92 -26.47 3.41
C TRP A 530 -18.07 -27.37 4.32
N ARG A 531 -16.96 -26.84 4.82
CA ARG A 531 -16.16 -27.39 5.93
C ARG A 531 -16.39 -26.58 7.21
N SER A 532 -16.16 -27.21 8.36
CA SER A 532 -16.13 -26.53 9.64
C SER A 532 -14.70 -26.15 10.07
N LEU A 533 -14.60 -25.08 10.84
CA LEU A 533 -13.44 -24.73 11.66
C LEU A 533 -13.94 -24.52 13.08
N GLU A 534 -13.44 -25.31 14.03
CA GLU A 534 -13.77 -25.19 15.45
C GLU A 534 -12.54 -24.87 16.29
N GLY A 535 -12.78 -24.38 17.51
CA GLY A 535 -11.72 -24.03 18.46
C GLY A 535 -12.30 -23.46 19.73
N ARG A 536 -11.44 -23.05 20.66
CA ARG A 536 -11.85 -22.54 21.98
C ARG A 536 -11.06 -21.30 22.36
N ILE A 537 -11.68 -20.42 23.16
CA ILE A 537 -11.05 -19.22 23.73
C ILE A 537 -11.02 -19.34 25.24
N VAL A 538 -9.84 -19.10 25.82
CA VAL A 538 -9.58 -19.14 27.26
C VAL A 538 -8.80 -17.92 27.73
N THR A 539 -8.86 -17.64 29.02
CA THR A 539 -7.89 -16.78 29.69
C THR A 539 -6.54 -17.48 29.83
N ARG A 540 -5.47 -16.73 30.13
CA ARG A 540 -4.16 -17.26 30.54
C ARG A 540 -4.23 -18.31 31.66
N GLY A 541 -5.23 -18.21 32.55
CA GLY A 541 -5.52 -19.20 33.58
C GLY A 541 -6.36 -20.41 33.13
N ASN A 542 -6.47 -20.66 31.82
CA ASN A 542 -7.30 -21.72 31.19
C ASN A 542 -8.80 -21.67 31.55
N LYS A 543 -9.32 -20.51 31.96
CA LYS A 543 -10.77 -20.33 32.18
C LYS A 543 -11.44 -19.98 30.85
N PRO A 544 -12.50 -20.68 30.43
CA PRO A 544 -13.20 -20.35 29.19
C PRO A 544 -13.80 -18.94 29.14
N LEU A 545 -13.89 -18.37 27.95
CA LEU A 545 -14.50 -17.06 27.71
C LEU A 545 -15.71 -17.16 26.79
N ALA A 546 -16.91 -17.00 27.35
CA ALA A 546 -18.20 -17.05 26.65
C ALA A 546 -18.60 -15.69 26.06
N GLY A 547 -19.43 -15.70 25.01
CA GLY A 547 -19.97 -14.48 24.39
C GLY A 547 -18.98 -13.66 23.57
N VAL A 548 -17.75 -14.15 23.35
CA VAL A 548 -16.71 -13.46 22.59
C VAL A 548 -16.99 -13.61 21.09
N GLU A 549 -17.02 -12.50 20.35
CA GLU A 549 -17.04 -12.56 18.88
C GLU A 549 -15.66 -12.97 18.35
N VAL A 550 -15.66 -14.02 17.53
CA VAL A 550 -14.47 -14.57 16.87
C VAL A 550 -14.63 -14.37 15.37
N THR A 551 -13.59 -13.87 14.73
CA THR A 551 -13.51 -13.69 13.27
C THR A 551 -12.49 -14.64 12.67
N ALA A 552 -12.81 -15.25 11.52
CA ALA A 552 -11.84 -15.98 10.71
C ALA A 552 -11.79 -15.33 9.32
N SER A 553 -10.62 -14.81 8.93
CA SER A 553 -10.38 -14.19 7.62
C SER A 553 -9.41 -15.02 6.79
N TYR A 554 -9.73 -15.25 5.51
CA TYR A 554 -8.90 -16.03 4.60
C TYR A 554 -9.06 -15.56 3.15
N PHE A 555 -8.09 -15.87 2.30
CA PHE A 555 -8.13 -15.54 0.87
C PHE A 555 -8.49 -16.75 0.01
N VAL A 556 -9.31 -16.52 -1.03
CA VAL A 556 -9.80 -17.56 -1.96
C VAL A 556 -8.96 -17.55 -3.25
N LYS A 557 -8.59 -18.75 -3.74
CA LYS A 557 -7.86 -18.90 -5.02
C LYS A 557 -8.65 -18.38 -6.21
N ALA A 558 -7.93 -17.83 -7.18
CA ALA A 558 -8.49 -17.26 -8.38
C ALA A 558 -7.48 -17.23 -9.52
N GLY A 559 -7.86 -17.77 -10.68
CA GLY A 559 -6.89 -18.13 -11.71
C GLY A 559 -5.82 -19.10 -11.20
N ASP A 560 -4.74 -19.21 -11.97
CA ASP A 560 -3.61 -20.08 -11.63
C ASP A 560 -2.72 -19.50 -10.51
N ASP A 561 -2.61 -18.17 -10.44
CA ASP A 561 -1.63 -17.44 -9.62
C ASP A 561 -2.24 -16.34 -8.70
N GLY A 562 -3.56 -16.18 -8.68
CA GLY A 562 -4.24 -15.05 -8.03
C GLY A 562 -4.96 -15.37 -6.71
N ALA A 563 -5.14 -14.32 -5.91
CA ALA A 563 -5.99 -14.27 -4.73
C ALA A 563 -6.97 -13.10 -4.87
N ILE A 564 -8.28 -13.37 -4.89
CA ILE A 564 -9.30 -12.35 -5.24
C ILE A 564 -9.88 -11.62 -4.04
N ASN A 565 -10.36 -12.36 -3.04
CA ASN A 565 -11.20 -11.83 -1.98
C ASN A 565 -10.76 -12.36 -0.62
N GLN A 566 -10.71 -11.45 0.37
CA GLN A 566 -10.68 -11.79 1.80
C GLN A 566 -12.10 -12.16 2.24
N ALA A 567 -12.41 -13.44 2.27
CA ALA A 567 -13.62 -13.91 2.94
C ALA A 567 -13.45 -13.76 4.46
N THR A 568 -14.51 -13.36 5.16
CA THR A 568 -14.53 -13.29 6.62
C THR A 568 -15.76 -14.02 7.16
N ARG A 569 -15.55 -14.87 8.17
CA ARG A 569 -16.61 -15.56 8.93
C ARG A 569 -16.62 -15.06 10.37
N LYS A 570 -17.78 -15.17 11.01
CA LYS A 570 -18.01 -14.79 12.40
C LYS A 570 -18.64 -15.95 13.17
N ALA A 571 -18.21 -16.12 14.42
CA ALA A 571 -18.80 -17.02 15.40
C ALA A 571 -18.82 -16.31 16.76
N THR A 572 -19.59 -16.83 17.70
CA THR A 572 -19.62 -16.37 19.10
C THR A 572 -19.35 -17.56 19.99
N THR A 573 -18.51 -17.40 21.02
CA THR A 573 -18.17 -18.50 21.92
C THR A 573 -19.32 -18.90 22.85
N ASP A 574 -19.47 -20.20 23.08
CA ASP A 574 -20.42 -20.76 24.05
C ASP A 574 -19.90 -20.67 25.51
N ALA A 575 -20.65 -21.26 26.45
CA ALA A 575 -20.28 -21.28 27.87
C ALA A 575 -18.94 -21.98 28.18
N ASN A 576 -18.48 -22.87 27.29
CA ASN A 576 -17.19 -23.55 27.37
C ASN A 576 -16.10 -22.83 26.57
N GLY A 577 -16.35 -21.60 26.11
CA GLY A 577 -15.45 -20.81 25.27
C GLY A 577 -15.32 -21.32 23.84
N HIS A 578 -16.13 -22.32 23.44
CA HIS A 578 -16.00 -23.01 22.17
C HIS A 578 -16.74 -22.25 21.06
N TYR A 579 -16.14 -22.18 19.87
CA TYR A 579 -16.70 -21.54 18.68
C TYR A 579 -16.61 -22.47 17.47
N VAL A 580 -17.58 -22.35 16.54
CA VAL A 580 -17.59 -23.10 15.28
C VAL A 580 -17.95 -22.18 14.13
N PHE A 581 -17.09 -22.10 13.12
CA PHE A 581 -17.41 -21.56 11.80
C PHE A 581 -17.86 -22.70 10.89
N THR A 582 -19.08 -22.62 10.33
CA THR A 582 -19.68 -23.71 9.54
C THR A 582 -19.59 -23.53 8.02
N ARG A 583 -18.92 -22.48 7.54
CA ARG A 583 -18.84 -22.09 6.11
C ARG A 583 -17.42 -21.80 5.65
N ILE A 584 -16.49 -22.70 5.97
CA ILE A 584 -15.09 -22.61 5.53
C ILE A 584 -14.92 -23.42 4.24
N ARG A 585 -14.08 -22.93 3.32
CA ARG A 585 -13.73 -23.65 2.08
C ARG A 585 -12.65 -24.71 2.36
N ALA A 586 -12.53 -25.71 1.49
CA ALA A 586 -11.43 -26.67 1.58
C ALA A 586 -10.08 -26.00 1.23
N ALA A 587 -8.96 -26.46 1.82
CA ALA A 587 -7.68 -25.73 1.73
C ALA A 587 -7.12 -25.68 0.30
N GLU A 588 -7.44 -26.68 -0.53
CA GLU A 588 -7.09 -26.68 -1.95
C GLU A 588 -7.72 -25.51 -2.74
N ASP A 589 -8.75 -24.85 -2.18
CA ASP A 589 -9.45 -23.68 -2.73
C ASP A 589 -9.04 -22.34 -2.07
N LEU A 590 -8.14 -22.36 -1.07
CA LEU A 590 -7.61 -21.18 -0.38
C LEU A 590 -6.25 -20.76 -0.95
N SER A 591 -5.99 -19.46 -1.10
CA SER A 591 -4.70 -19.00 -1.65
C SER A 591 -3.62 -18.99 -0.57
N GLY A 592 -2.59 -19.83 -0.75
CA GLY A 592 -1.55 -20.09 0.25
C GLY A 592 -1.81 -21.38 1.03
N ASN A 593 -1.03 -21.61 2.08
CA ASN A 593 -1.20 -22.77 2.96
C ASN A 593 -2.33 -22.52 3.97
N ILE A 594 -2.71 -23.54 4.75
CA ILE A 594 -3.78 -23.42 5.76
C ILE A 594 -3.57 -22.28 6.77
N GLU A 595 -2.32 -21.97 7.12
CA GLU A 595 -1.95 -20.84 7.98
C GLU A 595 -2.40 -19.46 7.44
N SER A 596 -2.90 -19.39 6.20
CA SER A 596 -3.54 -18.19 5.64
C SER A 596 -4.90 -17.84 6.28
N ILE A 597 -5.56 -18.78 6.96
CA ILE A 597 -6.77 -18.50 7.74
C ILE A 597 -6.37 -17.83 9.07
N LYS A 598 -6.60 -16.52 9.18
CA LYS A 598 -6.33 -15.75 10.40
C LYS A 598 -7.56 -15.75 11.30
N ILE A 599 -7.47 -16.38 12.47
CA ILE A 599 -8.46 -16.28 13.54
C ILE A 599 -8.10 -15.08 14.44
N ASN A 600 -9.06 -14.20 14.71
CA ASN A 600 -8.90 -13.08 15.63
C ASN A 600 -10.09 -12.96 16.58
N ALA A 601 -9.82 -12.66 17.84
CA ALA A 601 -10.79 -12.29 18.86
C ALA A 601 -10.25 -11.11 19.66
N SER A 602 -11.08 -10.09 19.87
CA SER A 602 -10.69 -8.85 20.56
C SER A 602 -11.79 -8.38 21.54
N PRO A 603 -12.15 -9.17 22.56
CA PRO A 603 -13.08 -8.72 23.59
C PRO A 603 -12.51 -7.51 24.36
N LYS A 604 -13.39 -6.58 24.72
CA LYS A 604 -13.03 -5.31 25.37
C LYS A 604 -12.23 -5.54 26.65
N GLY A 605 -11.08 -4.88 26.78
CA GLY A 605 -10.21 -4.99 27.96
C GLY A 605 -9.37 -6.26 28.03
N MET A 606 -9.22 -7.01 26.94
CA MET A 606 -8.31 -8.15 26.84
C MET A 606 -7.40 -8.05 25.60
N VAL A 607 -6.31 -8.79 25.63
CA VAL A 607 -5.33 -8.90 24.54
C VAL A 607 -4.99 -10.35 24.24
N PHE A 608 -4.63 -10.63 22.99
CA PHE A 608 -4.17 -11.95 22.55
C PHE A 608 -2.77 -12.28 23.09
N VAL A 609 -2.55 -13.55 23.43
CA VAL A 609 -1.29 -14.08 23.98
C VAL A 609 -0.72 -15.19 23.09
N SER A 610 -1.52 -16.19 22.73
CA SER A 610 -1.07 -17.36 21.97
C SER A 610 -2.24 -18.16 21.38
N GLY A 611 -1.95 -19.08 20.47
CA GLY A 611 -2.91 -20.02 19.87
C GLY A 611 -3.47 -19.56 18.52
N GLY A 612 -4.50 -20.26 18.04
CA GLY A 612 -5.01 -20.16 16.67
C GLY A 612 -4.25 -21.03 15.65
N THR A 613 -3.35 -21.93 16.08
CA THR A 613 -2.65 -22.88 15.21
C THR A 613 -3.65 -23.88 14.65
N LEU A 614 -3.64 -24.06 13.33
CA LEU A 614 -4.63 -24.89 12.64
C LEU A 614 -4.12 -26.31 12.37
N THR A 615 -4.98 -27.28 12.65
CA THR A 615 -4.80 -28.69 12.31
C THR A 615 -5.97 -29.18 11.46
N GLN A 616 -5.72 -30.18 10.61
CA GLN A 616 -6.77 -30.82 9.81
C GLN A 616 -7.12 -32.18 10.38
N LYS A 617 -8.42 -32.47 10.46
CA LYS A 617 -8.93 -33.82 10.73
C LYS A 617 -10.18 -34.08 9.90
N ASP A 618 -10.17 -35.17 9.14
CA ASP A 618 -11.30 -35.64 8.32
C ASP A 618 -11.88 -34.58 7.35
N GLY A 619 -11.04 -33.64 6.90
CA GLY A 619 -11.43 -32.53 6.01
C GLY A 619 -12.00 -31.29 6.71
N ASN A 620 -12.18 -31.33 8.03
CA ASN A 620 -12.50 -30.17 8.86
C ASN A 620 -11.24 -29.64 9.56
N TRP A 621 -11.36 -28.44 10.13
CA TRP A 621 -10.26 -27.72 10.77
C TRP A 621 -10.49 -27.60 12.28
N ALA A 622 -9.43 -27.74 13.06
CA ALA A 622 -9.44 -27.44 14.49
C ALA A 622 -8.30 -26.48 14.81
N ALA A 623 -8.62 -25.41 15.53
CA ALA A 623 -7.66 -24.50 16.13
C ALA A 623 -7.30 -24.96 17.54
N ASP A 624 -6.04 -24.80 17.94
CA ASP A 624 -5.67 -24.83 19.35
C ASP A 624 -6.29 -23.62 20.12
N ASP A 625 -6.24 -23.68 21.45
CA ASP A 625 -6.87 -22.69 22.32
C ASP A 625 -6.30 -21.28 22.07
N LEU A 626 -7.15 -20.32 21.68
CA LEU A 626 -6.78 -18.91 21.71
C LEU A 626 -6.75 -18.43 23.16
N VAL A 627 -5.56 -18.07 23.63
CA VAL A 627 -5.32 -17.58 24.99
C VAL A 627 -5.34 -16.06 24.99
N LEU A 628 -6.21 -15.48 25.82
CA LEU A 628 -6.33 -14.05 26.05
C LEU A 628 -5.90 -13.67 27.49
N ALA A 629 -5.42 -12.45 27.68
CA ALA A 629 -5.08 -11.89 29.00
C ALA A 629 -5.82 -10.57 29.26
N SER A 630 -6.23 -10.34 30.51
CA SER A 630 -6.84 -9.10 30.97
C SER A 630 -5.86 -7.92 30.90
N LEU A 631 -6.30 -6.77 30.36
CA LEU A 631 -5.52 -5.53 30.31
C LEU A 631 -5.80 -4.65 31.53
N ASN A 632 -5.66 -5.21 32.73
CA ASN A 632 -5.95 -4.55 34.01
C ASN A 632 -4.73 -4.46 34.94
N ARG A 633 -3.56 -4.98 34.54
CA ARG A 633 -2.40 -5.04 35.43
C ARG A 633 -1.72 -3.67 35.55
N ARG A 634 -1.30 -3.37 36.78
CA ARG A 634 -0.54 -2.20 37.18
C ARG A 634 0.83 -2.65 37.72
N ILE A 635 1.90 -2.03 37.24
CA ILE A 635 3.26 -2.23 37.73
C ILE A 635 3.76 -0.87 38.24
N GLU A 636 4.30 -0.85 39.45
CA GLU A 636 4.94 0.34 40.03
C GLU A 636 6.38 0.03 40.48
N GLY A 637 7.20 1.08 40.60
CA GLY A 637 8.60 0.91 40.93
C GLY A 637 9.39 2.20 41.09
N GLN A 638 10.70 2.06 41.22
CA GLN A 638 11.68 3.16 41.32
C GLN A 638 12.83 3.01 40.32
N THR A 639 13.29 4.14 39.77
CA THR A 639 14.43 4.28 38.86
C THR A 639 15.04 5.68 39.04
N GLU A 640 15.87 6.17 38.11
CA GLU A 640 16.32 7.58 38.14
C GLU A 640 15.19 8.53 37.72
N ALA A 641 15.08 9.71 38.35
CA ALA A 641 14.05 10.70 38.02
C ALA A 641 14.07 11.10 36.54
N ASP A 642 12.89 11.24 35.91
CA ASP A 642 12.70 11.47 34.46
C ASP A 642 13.29 10.38 33.53
N ALA A 643 13.65 9.19 34.03
CA ALA A 643 13.98 8.08 33.15
C ALA A 643 12.72 7.59 32.41
N ARG A 644 12.88 7.26 31.12
CA ARG A 644 11.83 6.56 30.34
C ARG A 644 11.76 5.13 30.84
N VAL A 645 10.55 4.59 31.03
CA VAL A 645 10.31 3.20 31.44
C VAL A 645 9.32 2.54 30.50
N VAL A 646 9.61 1.32 30.03
CA VAL A 646 8.74 0.54 29.14
C VAL A 646 8.55 -0.89 29.62
N ALA A 647 7.34 -1.41 29.45
CA ALA A 647 7.00 -2.83 29.60
C ALA A 647 5.86 -3.20 28.67
N ALA A 648 5.95 -4.37 28.02
CA ALA A 648 4.94 -4.90 27.10
C ALA A 648 4.45 -3.85 26.06
N GLY A 649 5.36 -3.02 25.55
CA GLY A 649 5.07 -1.98 24.58
C GLY A 649 4.54 -0.66 25.12
N LYS A 650 4.05 -0.60 26.37
CA LYS A 650 3.67 0.67 26.99
C LYS A 650 4.88 1.42 27.52
N GLU A 651 4.82 2.75 27.44
CA GLU A 651 5.83 3.67 27.97
C GLU A 651 5.25 4.57 29.08
N THR A 652 6.10 4.93 30.04
CA THR A 652 5.87 5.98 31.04
C THR A 652 7.18 6.70 31.34
N ARG A 653 7.13 7.74 32.18
CA ARG A 653 8.32 8.39 32.75
C ARG A 653 8.26 8.33 34.27
N ALA A 654 9.44 8.21 34.89
CA ALA A 654 9.56 8.34 36.32
C ALA A 654 9.40 9.80 36.77
N ASP A 655 8.75 10.02 37.91
CA ASP A 655 8.55 11.33 38.52
C ASP A 655 9.85 11.95 39.06
N ASP A 656 9.75 13.12 39.69
CA ASP A 656 10.87 13.87 40.29
C ASP A 656 11.60 13.09 41.40
N LYS A 657 10.97 12.06 41.96
CA LYS A 657 11.50 11.15 42.99
C LYS A 657 11.93 9.81 42.42
N GLY A 658 11.85 9.64 41.10
CA GLY A 658 12.20 8.40 40.41
C GLY A 658 11.15 7.31 40.49
N HIS A 659 9.95 7.58 41.02
CA HIS A 659 8.87 6.60 41.08
C HIS A 659 8.09 6.58 39.75
N PHE A 660 7.67 5.40 39.30
CA PHE A 660 6.95 5.22 38.04
C PHE A 660 5.77 4.25 38.19
N VAL A 661 4.78 4.41 37.31
CA VAL A 661 3.60 3.52 37.22
C VAL A 661 3.30 3.23 35.74
N LEU A 662 3.06 1.95 35.43
CA LEU A 662 2.54 1.47 34.15
C LEU A 662 1.20 0.76 34.39
N GLU A 663 0.16 1.13 33.65
CA GLU A 663 -1.21 0.63 33.85
C GLU A 663 -1.84 0.04 32.58
N GLY A 664 -2.86 -0.80 32.77
CA GLY A 664 -3.54 -1.51 31.70
C GLY A 664 -2.64 -2.47 30.93
N LEU A 665 -1.66 -3.06 31.62
CA LEU A 665 -0.79 -4.11 31.10
C LEU A 665 -1.52 -5.47 31.13
N PRO A 666 -1.06 -6.48 30.36
CA PRO A 666 -1.57 -7.83 30.47
C PRO A 666 -1.16 -8.49 31.79
N GLU A 667 -1.86 -9.55 32.19
CA GLU A 667 -1.40 -10.51 33.20
C GLU A 667 -0.19 -11.32 32.69
N GLY A 668 0.88 -11.45 33.50
CA GLY A 668 2.09 -12.20 33.16
C GLY A 668 3.42 -11.60 33.61
N GLU A 669 4.49 -12.38 33.50
CA GLU A 669 5.84 -11.85 33.65
C GLU A 669 6.26 -11.01 32.44
N PHE A 670 6.72 -9.78 32.69
CA PHE A 670 7.29 -8.91 31.64
C PHE A 670 8.63 -8.34 32.07
N LEU A 671 9.53 -8.17 31.09
CA LEU A 671 10.73 -7.37 31.26
C LEU A 671 10.33 -5.89 31.29
N VAL A 672 10.52 -5.24 32.43
CA VAL A 672 10.42 -3.79 32.56
C VAL A 672 11.82 -3.23 32.34
N SER A 673 11.96 -2.33 31.38
CA SER A 673 13.23 -1.70 31.01
C SER A 673 13.15 -0.20 31.21
N SER A 674 14.25 0.41 31.62
CA SER A 674 14.37 1.86 31.80
C SER A 674 15.70 2.36 31.24
N ALA A 675 15.69 3.57 30.68
CA ALA A 675 16.91 4.22 30.20
C ALA A 675 16.89 5.74 30.37
N LYS A 676 18.08 6.28 30.64
CA LYS A 676 18.35 7.71 30.77
C LYS A 676 19.86 7.97 30.57
N ASP A 677 20.22 9.04 29.85
CA ASP A 677 21.60 9.55 29.74
C ASP A 677 22.66 8.47 29.42
N GLY A 678 22.41 7.60 28.44
CA GLY A 678 23.31 6.50 28.05
C GLY A 678 23.38 5.33 29.05
N LYS A 679 22.59 5.36 30.13
CA LYS A 679 22.43 4.26 31.09
C LYS A 679 21.15 3.48 30.82
N PHE A 680 21.20 2.17 31.02
CA PHE A 680 20.08 1.25 30.89
C PHE A 680 19.98 0.34 32.12
N GLY A 681 18.76 -0.06 32.48
CA GLY A 681 18.50 -1.05 33.52
C GLY A 681 17.19 -1.78 33.26
N ASN A 682 17.09 -3.05 33.65
CA ASN A 682 15.87 -3.83 33.51
C ASN A 682 15.65 -4.79 34.68
N ALA A 683 14.40 -5.22 34.87
CA ALA A 683 14.00 -6.24 35.83
C ALA A 683 12.75 -6.99 35.31
N ILE A 684 12.57 -8.24 35.74
CA ILE A 684 11.35 -9.00 35.45
C ILE A 684 10.31 -8.66 36.53
N ALA A 685 9.15 -8.16 36.10
CA ALA A 685 8.01 -7.95 36.98
C ALA A 685 7.10 -9.18 36.97
N ALA A 686 7.23 -10.03 37.98
CA ALA A 686 6.33 -11.17 38.21
C ALA A 686 4.94 -10.72 38.68
N ASP A 687 3.93 -11.58 38.55
CA ASP A 687 2.52 -11.23 38.85
C ASP A 687 2.25 -10.90 40.32
N THR A 688 3.13 -11.31 41.25
CA THR A 688 3.03 -11.09 42.70
C THR A 688 4.10 -10.13 43.25
N ALA A 689 4.82 -9.40 42.39
CA ALA A 689 5.99 -8.61 42.78
C ALA A 689 5.62 -7.33 43.58
N ALA A 690 6.44 -7.06 44.61
CA ALA A 690 6.53 -5.76 45.26
C ALA A 690 7.09 -4.68 44.29
N PRO A 691 7.02 -3.37 44.62
CA PRO A 691 7.53 -2.32 43.75
C PRO A 691 8.97 -2.57 43.29
N ILE A 692 9.18 -2.64 41.98
CA ILE A 692 10.47 -3.04 41.41
C ILE A 692 11.47 -1.89 41.41
N ARG A 693 12.76 -2.17 41.55
CA ARG A 693 13.83 -1.16 41.47
C ARG A 693 14.71 -1.40 40.25
N LEU A 694 14.81 -0.40 39.39
CA LEU A 694 15.60 -0.43 38.16
C LEU A 694 16.88 0.39 38.35
N GLU A 695 18.01 -0.31 38.54
CA GLU A 695 19.34 0.32 38.57
C GLU A 695 19.84 0.60 37.15
N LEU A 696 20.04 1.87 36.81
CA LEU A 696 20.57 2.25 35.51
C LEU A 696 22.10 2.21 35.51
N LYS A 697 22.69 1.45 34.58
CA LYS A 697 24.14 1.32 34.41
C LYS A 697 24.53 1.75 32.99
N PRO A 698 25.66 2.45 32.77
CA PRO A 698 26.12 2.79 31.44
C PRO A 698 26.26 1.55 30.56
N ILE A 699 25.74 1.59 29.33
CA ILE A 699 25.94 0.53 28.34
C ILE A 699 26.65 1.06 27.10
N LYS A 700 27.19 0.15 26.29
CA LYS A 700 27.80 0.46 24.99
C LYS A 700 27.05 -0.28 23.89
N ALA A 701 27.25 0.13 22.64
CA ALA A 701 26.85 -0.68 21.49
C ALA A 701 27.57 -2.05 21.51
N GLN A 702 26.98 -3.05 20.88
CA GLN A 702 27.54 -4.39 20.78
C GLN A 702 28.85 -4.36 19.97
N ASP A 703 29.95 -4.85 20.54
CA ASP A 703 31.24 -4.97 19.84
C ASP A 703 31.30 -6.24 18.98
N VAL A 704 32.42 -6.50 18.30
CA VAL A 704 32.67 -7.73 17.56
C VAL A 704 32.81 -8.91 18.53
N ASP A 705 31.94 -9.91 18.37
CA ASP A 705 31.89 -11.11 19.21
C ASP A 705 31.91 -12.35 18.32
N VAL A 706 33.14 -12.76 17.95
CA VAL A 706 33.36 -13.92 17.09
C VAL A 706 33.01 -15.23 17.80
N GLU A 707 33.16 -15.29 19.12
CA GLU A 707 32.91 -16.52 19.89
C GLU A 707 31.41 -16.80 20.00
N ALA A 708 30.59 -15.80 20.37
CA ALA A 708 29.14 -15.93 20.39
C ALA A 708 28.56 -16.17 18.99
N GLY A 709 29.11 -15.51 17.97
CA GLY A 709 28.75 -15.74 16.56
C GLY A 709 29.00 -17.19 16.11
N LEU A 710 30.22 -17.71 16.35
CA LEU A 710 30.56 -19.10 16.02
C LEU A 710 29.75 -20.11 16.85
N SER A 711 29.50 -19.85 18.14
CA SER A 711 28.66 -20.72 18.97
C SER A 711 27.24 -20.79 18.41
N THR A 712 26.64 -19.64 18.09
CA THR A 712 25.30 -19.55 17.49
C THR A 712 25.22 -20.32 16.16
N TRP A 713 26.27 -20.26 15.32
CA TRP A 713 26.32 -21.05 14.09
C TRP A 713 26.42 -22.55 14.33
N ARG A 714 27.15 -23.02 15.35
CA ARG A 714 27.15 -24.45 15.74
C ARG A 714 25.77 -24.90 16.24
N ASP A 715 25.09 -24.06 17.02
CA ASP A 715 23.72 -24.31 17.47
C ASP A 715 22.75 -24.39 16.28
N VAL A 716 22.83 -23.45 15.34
CA VAL A 716 22.04 -23.48 14.11
C VAL A 716 22.36 -24.70 13.24
N ALA A 717 23.62 -25.11 13.14
CA ALA A 717 24.00 -26.29 12.35
C ALA A 717 23.38 -27.57 12.95
N ARG A 718 23.48 -27.75 14.27
CA ARG A 718 22.84 -28.86 14.99
C ARG A 718 21.31 -28.85 14.79
N ASP A 719 20.66 -27.73 15.11
CA ASP A 719 19.20 -27.59 15.01
C ASP A 719 18.71 -27.71 13.55
N GLY A 720 19.53 -27.32 12.57
CA GLY A 720 19.21 -27.35 11.14
C GLY A 720 19.27 -28.74 10.51
N VAL A 721 20.15 -29.63 11.00
CA VAL A 721 20.25 -31.03 10.55
C VAL A 721 18.94 -31.77 10.77
N GLU A 722 18.28 -31.54 11.90
CA GLU A 722 16.95 -32.08 12.21
C GLU A 722 15.86 -31.54 11.27
N ALA A 723 16.06 -30.33 10.72
CA ALA A 723 15.08 -29.60 9.91
C ALA A 723 15.35 -29.60 8.38
N LYS A 724 16.32 -30.40 7.89
CA LYS A 724 16.72 -30.49 6.46
C LYS A 724 17.02 -29.13 5.81
N PHE A 725 17.67 -28.22 6.53
CA PHE A 725 17.87 -26.83 6.07
C PHE A 725 18.91 -26.73 4.93
N TYR A 726 18.50 -26.21 3.76
CA TYR A 726 19.31 -26.18 2.53
C TYR A 726 20.67 -25.45 2.63
N ALA A 727 20.89 -24.60 3.64
CA ALA A 727 22.16 -23.88 3.82
C ALA A 727 23.16 -24.60 4.75
N LEU A 728 22.89 -25.83 5.17
CA LEU A 728 23.77 -26.61 6.06
C LEU A 728 25.18 -26.83 5.51
N ASP A 729 25.32 -27.21 4.24
CA ASP A 729 26.63 -27.45 3.62
C ASP A 729 27.51 -26.19 3.65
N TRP A 730 26.92 -25.05 3.27
CA TRP A 730 27.55 -23.73 3.34
C TRP A 730 27.94 -23.32 4.77
N LEU A 731 27.10 -23.63 5.76
CA LEU A 731 27.35 -23.30 7.17
C LEU A 731 28.45 -24.17 7.78
N ASN A 732 28.46 -25.47 7.46
CA ASN A 732 29.50 -26.40 7.88
C ASN A 732 30.87 -25.98 7.30
N TRP A 733 30.90 -25.52 6.05
CA TRP A 733 32.11 -25.03 5.39
C TRP A 733 32.60 -23.69 5.96
N GLN A 734 31.69 -22.76 6.30
CA GLN A 734 32.02 -21.54 7.06
C GLN A 734 32.67 -21.85 8.41
N LEU A 735 32.14 -22.83 9.15
CA LEU A 735 32.66 -23.26 10.45
C LEU A 735 34.04 -23.95 10.35
N ALA A 736 34.36 -24.54 9.20
CA ALA A 736 35.63 -25.25 8.95
C ALA A 736 36.81 -24.33 8.55
N ALA A 737 36.54 -23.10 8.08
CA ALA A 737 37.54 -22.17 7.55
C ALA A 737 37.87 -21.02 8.53
N PRO A 738 38.90 -21.15 9.42
CA PRO A 738 39.21 -20.11 10.39
C PRO A 738 39.90 -18.90 9.74
N LYS A 739 39.33 -17.71 9.99
CA LYS A 739 39.90 -16.38 9.68
C LYS A 739 40.43 -16.21 8.24
N GLY A 740 39.50 -16.27 7.28
CA GLY A 740 39.71 -15.81 5.90
C GLY A 740 40.22 -16.89 4.94
N ASP A 741 40.28 -16.52 3.67
CA ASP A 741 40.79 -17.38 2.59
C ASP A 741 42.32 -17.38 2.67
N THR A 742 42.88 -18.42 3.29
CA THR A 742 44.31 -18.72 3.29
C THR A 742 44.54 -19.99 2.48
N PHE A 743 45.77 -20.19 2.00
CA PHE A 743 46.11 -21.40 1.25
C PHE A 743 45.77 -22.70 2.02
N GLU A 744 46.10 -22.74 3.31
CA GLU A 744 45.83 -23.91 4.16
C GLU A 744 44.34 -24.07 4.53
N SER A 745 43.58 -22.98 4.67
CA SER A 745 42.13 -23.09 4.95
C SER A 745 41.34 -23.51 3.72
N LEU A 746 41.70 -23.06 2.52
CA LEU A 746 41.10 -23.55 1.27
C LEU A 746 41.47 -25.01 0.99
N LYS A 747 42.68 -25.43 1.37
CA LYS A 747 43.14 -26.82 1.24
C LYS A 747 42.41 -27.78 2.17
N ARG A 748 42.24 -27.45 3.46
CA ARG A 748 41.46 -28.29 4.41
C ARG A 748 39.96 -28.36 4.10
N ALA A 749 39.46 -27.38 3.35
CA ALA A 749 38.08 -27.39 2.88
C ALA A 749 37.79 -28.48 1.82
N ASP A 750 38.83 -29.08 1.23
CA ASP A 750 38.76 -30.23 0.32
C ASP A 750 38.50 -31.55 1.08
N ASP A 751 38.83 -31.61 2.37
CA ASP A 751 38.63 -32.81 3.23
C ASP A 751 37.15 -33.03 3.65
N GLY A 752 36.22 -32.19 3.18
CA GLY A 752 34.79 -32.29 3.47
C GLY A 752 34.01 -33.24 2.55
N PRO A 753 32.72 -33.52 2.83
CA PRO A 753 31.89 -34.32 1.93
C PRO A 753 31.77 -33.65 0.55
N THR A 754 32.16 -34.37 -0.50
CA THR A 754 32.30 -33.84 -1.87
C THR A 754 30.95 -33.70 -2.58
N THR A 755 30.35 -32.50 -2.50
CA THR A 755 29.12 -32.13 -3.23
C THR A 755 29.41 -31.08 -4.29
N ILE A 756 28.56 -31.01 -5.32
CA ILE A 756 28.62 -29.97 -6.37
C ILE A 756 28.51 -28.55 -5.76
N MET A 757 27.86 -28.40 -4.61
CA MET A 757 27.80 -27.12 -3.89
C MET A 757 29.17 -26.73 -3.31
N ASN A 758 29.90 -27.69 -2.72
CA ASN A 758 31.22 -27.45 -2.17
C ASN A 758 32.25 -27.13 -3.28
N ASP A 759 32.20 -27.84 -4.41
CA ASP A 759 32.96 -27.50 -5.63
C ASP A 759 32.74 -26.02 -6.04
N ARG A 760 31.48 -25.54 -6.05
CA ARG A 760 31.14 -24.15 -6.41
C ARG A 760 31.66 -23.12 -5.40
N ILE A 761 31.53 -23.40 -4.10
CA ILE A 761 32.02 -22.50 -3.03
C ILE A 761 33.55 -22.36 -3.12
N LEU A 762 34.26 -23.48 -3.30
CA LEU A 762 35.70 -23.51 -3.48
C LEU A 762 36.14 -22.75 -4.74
N SER A 763 35.47 -22.97 -5.88
CA SER A 763 35.74 -22.24 -7.14
C SER A 763 35.62 -20.72 -6.99
N SER A 764 34.58 -20.23 -6.31
CA SER A 764 34.36 -18.79 -6.08
C SER A 764 35.48 -18.19 -5.21
N ARG A 765 35.84 -18.85 -4.11
CA ARG A 765 36.91 -18.40 -3.21
C ARG A 765 38.29 -18.50 -3.84
N ILE A 766 38.56 -19.49 -4.68
CA ILE A 766 39.81 -19.55 -5.46
C ILE A 766 39.97 -18.29 -6.32
N ALA A 767 38.93 -17.85 -7.04
CA ALA A 767 39.00 -16.63 -7.85
C ALA A 767 39.31 -15.37 -7.01
N LYS A 768 38.80 -15.30 -5.77
CA LYS A 768 39.06 -14.19 -4.82
C LYS A 768 40.45 -14.26 -4.18
N PHE A 769 40.93 -15.45 -3.85
CA PHE A 769 42.22 -15.67 -3.19
C PHE A 769 43.41 -15.64 -4.16
N ALA A 770 43.22 -16.05 -5.41
CA ALA A 770 44.30 -16.24 -6.38
C ALA A 770 45.25 -15.03 -6.57
N PRO A 771 44.80 -13.76 -6.54
CA PRO A 771 45.70 -12.59 -6.58
C PRO A 771 46.69 -12.50 -5.40
N GLN A 772 46.38 -13.12 -4.26
CA GLN A 772 47.22 -13.12 -3.05
C GLN A 772 48.36 -14.16 -3.11
N LEU A 773 48.36 -15.04 -4.13
CA LEU A 773 49.38 -16.08 -4.27
C LEU A 773 50.73 -15.50 -4.73
N PRO A 774 51.87 -15.90 -4.10
CA PRO A 774 53.21 -15.52 -4.54
C PRO A 774 53.45 -15.89 -6.00
N LYS A 775 54.11 -15.01 -6.76
CA LYS A 775 54.27 -15.16 -8.21
C LYS A 775 55.08 -16.41 -8.58
N GLU A 776 56.03 -16.78 -7.72
CA GLU A 776 57.03 -17.82 -7.93
C GLU A 776 56.42 -19.24 -7.92
N ASN A 777 55.29 -19.44 -7.24
CA ASN A 777 54.63 -20.74 -7.11
C ASN A 777 53.11 -20.71 -7.38
N ARG A 778 52.61 -19.59 -7.92
CA ARG A 778 51.17 -19.34 -8.16
C ARG A 778 50.47 -20.45 -8.93
N VAL A 779 51.02 -20.86 -10.08
CA VAL A 779 50.40 -21.89 -10.93
C VAL A 779 50.33 -23.22 -10.19
N ALA A 780 51.42 -23.66 -9.56
CA ALA A 780 51.44 -24.91 -8.79
C ALA A 780 50.45 -24.90 -7.61
N ARG A 781 50.31 -23.76 -6.92
CA ARG A 781 49.33 -23.59 -5.83
C ARG A 781 47.88 -23.58 -6.34
N LEU A 782 47.61 -22.99 -7.50
CA LEU A 782 46.29 -23.07 -8.13
C LEU A 782 45.99 -24.48 -8.62
N GLU A 783 46.97 -25.20 -9.18
CA GLU A 783 46.83 -26.62 -9.53
C GLU A 783 46.52 -27.48 -8.31
N GLU A 784 47.17 -27.25 -7.16
CA GLU A 784 46.91 -27.96 -5.92
C GLU A 784 45.47 -27.74 -5.41
N LEU A 785 44.99 -26.48 -5.40
CA LEU A 785 43.64 -26.14 -4.95
C LEU A 785 42.53 -26.59 -5.93
N ILE A 786 42.74 -26.43 -7.24
CA ILE A 786 41.72 -26.74 -8.26
C ILE A 786 41.60 -28.24 -8.50
N LYS A 787 42.63 -29.03 -8.18
CA LYS A 787 42.59 -30.51 -8.30
C LYS A 787 41.53 -31.17 -7.41
N GLY A 788 41.18 -30.56 -6.28
CA GLY A 788 40.11 -31.06 -5.39
C GLY A 788 38.70 -30.97 -5.98
N ILE A 789 38.47 -30.03 -6.89
CA ILE A 789 37.18 -29.81 -7.53
C ILE A 789 36.88 -30.96 -8.50
N ASN A 790 35.78 -31.68 -8.26
CA ASN A 790 35.45 -32.91 -8.99
C ASN A 790 34.81 -32.63 -10.35
N SER A 791 33.89 -31.65 -10.42
CA SER A 791 33.23 -31.23 -11.66
C SER A 791 34.22 -30.58 -12.64
N PRO A 792 34.34 -31.08 -13.89
CA PRO A 792 35.17 -30.45 -14.93
C PRO A 792 34.72 -29.02 -15.26
N GLU A 793 33.41 -28.77 -15.33
CA GLU A 793 32.84 -27.45 -15.57
C GLU A 793 33.21 -26.44 -14.46
N ILE A 794 33.20 -26.88 -13.19
CA ILE A 794 33.55 -26.01 -12.07
C ILE A 794 35.06 -25.82 -11.96
N ARG A 795 35.90 -26.82 -12.29
CA ARG A 795 37.36 -26.63 -12.44
C ARG A 795 37.70 -25.58 -13.48
N LEU A 796 37.05 -25.65 -14.64
CA LEU A 796 37.19 -24.64 -15.68
C LEU A 796 36.79 -23.26 -15.17
N SER A 797 35.66 -23.13 -14.47
CA SER A 797 35.22 -21.86 -13.88
C SER A 797 36.20 -21.32 -12.83
N ALA A 798 36.81 -22.17 -12.01
CA ALA A 798 37.86 -21.77 -11.05
C ALA A 798 39.11 -21.23 -11.77
N TRP A 799 39.57 -21.93 -12.81
CA TRP A 799 40.70 -21.50 -13.64
C TRP A 799 40.42 -20.17 -14.36
N LEU A 800 39.25 -20.01 -14.98
CA LEU A 800 38.86 -18.79 -15.66
C LEU A 800 38.72 -17.62 -14.68
N GLY A 801 38.12 -17.85 -13.50
CA GLY A 801 38.02 -16.84 -12.44
C GLY A 801 39.39 -16.36 -11.96
N ALA A 802 40.32 -17.29 -11.70
CA ALA A 802 41.71 -16.97 -11.35
C ALA A 802 42.42 -16.20 -12.48
N ALA A 803 42.32 -16.66 -13.73
CA ALA A 803 42.94 -16.00 -14.89
C ALA A 803 42.35 -14.61 -15.19
N LYS A 804 41.09 -14.34 -14.83
CA LYS A 804 40.50 -13.00 -14.96
C LYS A 804 41.04 -12.03 -13.90
N LYS A 805 41.28 -12.50 -12.67
CA LYS A 805 41.74 -11.66 -11.54
C LYS A 805 43.27 -11.52 -11.43
N ILE A 806 44.05 -12.36 -12.11
CA ILE A 806 45.52 -12.32 -12.10
C ILE A 806 46.06 -11.89 -13.46
N ASP A 807 46.94 -10.90 -13.48
CA ASP A 807 47.76 -10.55 -14.64
C ASP A 807 48.99 -11.48 -14.74
N ASP A 808 48.75 -12.73 -15.15
CA ASP A 808 49.76 -13.77 -15.30
C ASP A 808 49.43 -14.68 -16.51
N PRO A 809 50.18 -14.55 -17.63
CA PRO A 809 49.90 -15.30 -18.85
C PRO A 809 49.92 -16.82 -18.69
N GLU A 810 50.68 -17.38 -17.73
CA GLU A 810 50.73 -18.84 -17.53
C GLU A 810 49.45 -19.37 -16.86
N VAL A 811 48.85 -18.60 -15.95
CA VAL A 811 47.53 -18.92 -15.37
C VAL A 811 46.46 -18.89 -16.47
N GLY A 812 46.50 -17.88 -17.35
CA GLY A 812 45.60 -17.79 -18.51
C GLY A 812 45.77 -18.94 -19.51
N LYS A 813 47.01 -19.29 -19.88
CA LYS A 813 47.29 -20.47 -20.73
C LYS A 813 46.77 -21.76 -20.10
N ARG A 814 46.89 -21.92 -18.78
CA ARG A 814 46.40 -23.10 -18.07
C ARG A 814 44.88 -23.18 -18.09
N ALA A 815 44.19 -22.05 -17.91
CA ALA A 815 42.75 -21.96 -18.02
C ALA A 815 42.23 -22.30 -19.43
N LEU A 816 42.89 -21.80 -20.48
CA LEU A 816 42.54 -22.14 -21.87
C LEU A 816 42.77 -23.63 -22.18
N LYS A 817 43.81 -24.26 -21.60
CA LYS A 817 44.04 -25.70 -21.74
C LYS A 817 42.96 -26.55 -21.04
N GLU A 818 42.50 -26.14 -19.86
CA GLU A 818 41.34 -26.80 -19.22
C GLU A 818 40.07 -26.57 -20.06
N ALA A 819 39.91 -25.39 -20.68
CA ALA A 819 38.79 -25.09 -21.56
C ALA A 819 38.73 -26.04 -22.77
N ASP A 820 39.85 -26.22 -23.48
CA ASP A 820 39.94 -27.18 -24.59
C ASP A 820 39.56 -28.60 -24.15
N THR A 821 40.05 -29.01 -22.97
CA THR A 821 39.80 -30.35 -22.41
C THR A 821 38.32 -30.55 -22.05
N VAL A 822 37.69 -29.58 -21.40
CA VAL A 822 36.29 -29.66 -20.95
C VAL A 822 35.33 -29.52 -22.14
N LEU A 823 35.60 -28.62 -23.09
CA LEU A 823 34.75 -28.44 -24.27
C LEU A 823 34.76 -29.64 -25.23
N GLN A 824 35.81 -30.47 -25.21
CA GLN A 824 35.90 -31.71 -25.98
C GLN A 824 35.15 -32.90 -25.33
N SER A 825 34.62 -32.77 -24.11
CA SER A 825 33.94 -33.84 -23.37
C SER A 825 32.42 -33.87 -23.57
N THR A 826 31.83 -35.08 -23.61
CA THR A 826 30.37 -35.29 -23.79
C THR A 826 29.60 -35.09 -22.47
N PRO A 827 28.56 -34.22 -22.41
CA PRO A 827 27.91 -33.83 -21.14
C PRO A 827 26.49 -34.38 -20.91
N PRO A 828 26.04 -34.40 -19.64
CA PRO A 828 24.69 -34.02 -19.25
C PRO A 828 24.63 -32.54 -18.79
N GLU A 829 23.52 -31.85 -19.12
CA GLU A 829 23.08 -30.51 -18.66
C GLU A 829 24.00 -29.29 -18.92
N PHE A 830 23.51 -28.36 -19.77
CA PHE A 830 24.40 -27.45 -20.52
C PHE A 830 24.45 -25.99 -20.04
N GLY A 831 23.55 -25.52 -19.17
CA GLY A 831 23.42 -24.09 -18.85
C GLY A 831 24.71 -23.42 -18.32
N TRP A 832 25.54 -24.18 -17.58
CA TRP A 832 26.83 -23.71 -17.06
C TRP A 832 27.92 -23.54 -18.13
N ARG A 833 27.90 -24.37 -19.19
CA ARG A 833 28.94 -24.31 -20.24
C ARG A 833 28.87 -23.01 -21.03
N GLU A 834 27.69 -22.40 -21.17
CA GLU A 834 27.49 -21.19 -21.95
C GLU A 834 28.17 -19.96 -21.30
N ASN A 835 27.98 -19.75 -19.99
CA ASN A 835 28.68 -18.69 -19.23
C ASN A 835 30.20 -18.82 -19.33
N ASN A 836 30.73 -20.05 -19.35
CA ASN A 836 32.17 -20.29 -19.49
C ASN A 836 32.69 -19.87 -20.88
N LEU A 837 31.89 -19.90 -21.96
CA LEU A 837 32.33 -19.43 -23.29
C LEU A 837 32.68 -17.93 -23.30
N TYR A 838 31.89 -17.10 -22.62
CA TYR A 838 32.15 -15.66 -22.51
C TYR A 838 33.37 -15.37 -21.63
N ASN A 839 33.55 -16.12 -20.53
CA ASN A 839 34.75 -16.03 -19.70
C ASN A 839 36.02 -16.51 -20.46
N ILE A 840 35.91 -17.55 -21.29
CA ILE A 840 36.98 -18.00 -22.20
C ILE A 840 37.35 -16.88 -23.17
N ALA A 841 36.39 -16.13 -23.72
CA ALA A 841 36.68 -15.03 -24.64
C ALA A 841 37.54 -13.93 -23.99
N VAL A 842 37.20 -13.53 -22.76
CA VAL A 842 37.97 -12.55 -21.97
C VAL A 842 39.37 -13.06 -21.62
N VAL A 843 39.52 -14.32 -21.22
CA VAL A 843 40.85 -14.91 -20.94
C VAL A 843 41.66 -15.10 -22.24
N THR A 844 41.01 -15.44 -23.35
CA THR A 844 41.63 -15.53 -24.68
C THR A 844 42.19 -14.17 -25.10
N GLU A 845 41.47 -13.07 -24.88
CA GLU A 845 42.00 -11.73 -25.13
C GLU A 845 43.26 -11.44 -24.30
N LYS A 846 43.22 -11.70 -22.98
CA LYS A 846 44.37 -11.45 -22.10
C LYS A 846 45.63 -12.23 -22.48
N VAL A 847 45.47 -13.43 -23.05
CA VAL A 847 46.58 -14.35 -23.38
C VAL A 847 47.03 -14.25 -24.85
N GLN A 848 46.10 -13.97 -25.77
CA GLN A 848 46.30 -14.09 -27.23
C GLN A 848 45.98 -12.81 -28.01
N GLY A 849 45.54 -11.74 -27.34
CA GLY A 849 45.19 -10.45 -27.95
C GLY A 849 43.72 -10.31 -28.35
N THR A 850 43.27 -9.06 -28.48
CA THR A 850 41.87 -8.68 -28.73
C THR A 850 41.24 -9.38 -29.92
N ASP A 851 41.94 -9.54 -31.05
CA ASP A 851 41.40 -10.22 -32.23
C ASP A 851 40.97 -11.66 -31.92
N LYS A 852 41.77 -12.38 -31.11
CA LYS A 852 41.45 -13.75 -30.67
C LYS A 852 40.36 -13.79 -29.61
N GLY A 853 40.29 -12.77 -28.75
CA GLY A 853 39.16 -12.54 -27.84
C GLY A 853 37.84 -12.35 -28.58
N ILE A 854 37.82 -11.49 -29.60
CA ILE A 854 36.65 -11.25 -30.46
C ILE A 854 36.26 -12.52 -31.24
N GLU A 855 37.23 -13.27 -31.77
CA GLU A 855 36.97 -14.55 -32.44
C GLU A 855 36.29 -15.57 -31.50
N ALA A 856 36.71 -15.61 -30.23
CA ALA A 856 36.10 -16.44 -29.20
C ALA A 856 34.71 -15.93 -28.74
N LEU A 857 34.53 -14.62 -28.60
CA LEU A 857 33.24 -14.00 -28.28
C LEU A 857 32.20 -14.28 -29.37
N ASN A 858 32.58 -14.14 -30.64
CA ASN A 858 31.69 -14.42 -31.77
C ASN A 858 31.27 -15.90 -31.81
N ARG A 859 32.12 -16.84 -31.38
CA ARG A 859 31.73 -18.24 -31.15
C ARG A 859 30.73 -18.39 -30.00
N ALA A 860 30.94 -17.70 -28.88
CA ALA A 860 30.03 -17.72 -27.73
C ALA A 860 28.63 -17.19 -28.10
N MET A 861 28.56 -15.99 -28.69
CA MET A 861 27.29 -15.39 -29.14
C MET A 861 26.58 -16.25 -30.18
N LYS A 862 27.31 -16.89 -31.10
CA LYS A 862 26.70 -17.82 -32.07
C LYS A 862 26.03 -19.03 -31.40
N VAL A 863 26.54 -19.51 -30.26
CA VAL A 863 25.88 -20.57 -29.47
C VAL A 863 24.60 -20.04 -28.85
N THR A 864 24.64 -18.86 -28.22
CA THR A 864 23.46 -18.22 -27.60
C THR A 864 22.35 -17.95 -28.62
N LEU A 865 22.68 -17.32 -29.75
CA LEU A 865 21.73 -17.00 -30.83
C LEU A 865 21.12 -18.24 -31.50
N ALA A 866 21.79 -19.39 -31.46
CA ALA A 866 21.30 -20.65 -32.03
C ALA A 866 20.43 -21.47 -31.06
N ARG A 867 20.46 -21.16 -29.76
CA ARG A 867 19.78 -21.93 -28.71
C ARG A 867 18.59 -21.23 -28.08
N HIS A 868 18.69 -19.91 -27.94
CA HIS A 868 17.67 -19.12 -27.27
C HIS A 868 16.74 -18.47 -28.30
N PRO A 869 15.42 -18.49 -28.09
CA PRO A 869 14.48 -17.86 -28.99
C PRO A 869 14.61 -16.34 -28.95
N GLU A 870 14.22 -15.69 -30.06
CA GLU A 870 14.10 -14.23 -30.17
C GLU A 870 12.99 -13.67 -29.26
N LYS A 871 11.92 -14.45 -29.04
CA LYS A 871 10.73 -14.05 -28.27
C LYS A 871 10.42 -15.12 -27.22
N PRO A 872 9.96 -14.73 -26.02
CA PRO A 872 9.73 -15.67 -24.95
C PRO A 872 8.54 -16.57 -25.25
N ALA A 873 8.71 -17.88 -25.05
CA ALA A 873 7.57 -18.76 -24.85
C ALA A 873 6.84 -18.39 -23.55
N ARG A 874 5.51 -18.34 -23.59
CA ARG A 874 4.66 -18.15 -22.41
C ARG A 874 3.79 -19.38 -22.21
N GLU A 875 3.90 -20.00 -21.05
CA GLU A 875 3.07 -21.13 -20.63
C GLU A 875 2.38 -20.74 -19.31
N ASN A 876 1.05 -20.85 -19.26
CA ASN A 876 0.21 -20.39 -18.13
C ASN A 876 0.51 -18.94 -17.68
N GLY A 877 0.80 -18.05 -18.64
CA GLY A 877 1.11 -16.63 -18.38
C GLY A 877 2.52 -16.36 -17.88
N ARG A 878 3.27 -17.37 -17.44
CA ARG A 878 4.68 -17.25 -17.03
C ARG A 878 5.60 -17.45 -18.24
N GLN A 879 6.73 -16.76 -18.25
CA GLN A 879 7.79 -16.99 -19.23
C GLN A 879 8.48 -18.33 -18.92
N SER A 880 8.44 -19.29 -19.85
CA SER A 880 9.00 -20.63 -19.66
C SER A 880 10.45 -20.77 -20.18
N GLU A 881 10.91 -19.84 -21.02
CA GLU A 881 12.23 -19.90 -21.69
C GLU A 881 12.95 -18.54 -21.66
N ILE A 882 14.27 -18.53 -21.46
CA ILE A 882 15.12 -17.33 -21.51
C ILE A 882 15.37 -16.94 -22.99
N THR A 883 15.17 -15.67 -23.35
CA THR A 883 15.41 -15.18 -24.72
C THR A 883 16.90 -14.94 -25.00
N ARG A 884 17.28 -14.87 -26.28
CA ARG A 884 18.68 -14.63 -26.68
C ARG A 884 19.22 -13.30 -26.12
N ASP A 885 18.40 -12.26 -26.13
CA ASP A 885 18.72 -10.92 -25.62
C ASP A 885 18.89 -10.92 -24.09
N GLN A 886 18.02 -11.63 -23.36
CA GLN A 886 18.16 -11.83 -21.91
C GLN A 886 19.45 -12.57 -21.56
N MET A 887 19.82 -13.58 -22.36
CA MET A 887 21.06 -14.32 -22.16
C MET A 887 22.28 -13.45 -22.45
N LEU A 888 22.31 -12.71 -23.56
CA LEU A 888 23.38 -11.74 -23.88
C LEU A 888 23.51 -10.64 -22.80
N ARG A 889 22.39 -10.10 -22.29
CA ARG A 889 22.36 -9.14 -21.17
C ARG A 889 23.05 -9.68 -19.92
N PHE A 890 22.88 -10.97 -19.59
CA PHE A 890 23.59 -11.59 -18.46
C PHE A 890 25.11 -11.65 -18.65
N GLN A 891 25.61 -11.63 -19.89
CA GLN A 891 27.06 -11.70 -20.18
C GLN A 891 27.71 -10.32 -20.30
N ALA A 892 26.94 -9.23 -20.29
CA ALA A 892 27.47 -7.88 -20.48
C ALA A 892 28.51 -7.49 -19.41
N GLU A 893 28.30 -7.87 -18.14
CA GLU A 893 29.28 -7.67 -17.06
C GLU A 893 30.58 -8.45 -17.31
N VAL A 894 30.47 -9.72 -17.74
CA VAL A 894 31.64 -10.57 -18.05
C VAL A 894 32.44 -9.98 -19.20
N VAL A 895 31.78 -9.61 -20.30
CA VAL A 895 32.46 -9.09 -21.50
C VAL A 895 33.04 -7.69 -21.27
N ALA A 896 32.49 -6.89 -20.35
CA ALA A 896 33.07 -5.61 -19.92
C ALA A 896 34.42 -5.74 -19.18
N GLU A 897 34.78 -6.94 -18.71
CA GLU A 897 36.14 -7.24 -18.19
C GLU A 897 37.17 -7.45 -19.31
N GLY A 898 36.72 -7.73 -20.54
CA GLY A 898 37.52 -7.66 -21.77
C GLY A 898 37.55 -6.24 -22.35
N SER A 899 38.01 -6.07 -23.57
CA SER A 899 38.12 -4.75 -24.21
C SER A 899 36.78 -4.10 -24.51
N LYS A 900 36.80 -2.77 -24.61
CA LYS A 900 35.67 -1.94 -25.07
C LYS A 900 35.12 -2.42 -26.43
N THR A 901 35.97 -2.93 -27.32
CA THR A 901 35.58 -3.48 -28.61
C THR A 901 34.74 -4.75 -28.46
N MET A 902 35.14 -5.65 -27.55
CA MET A 902 34.35 -6.84 -27.22
C MET A 902 33.00 -6.47 -26.58
N LEU A 903 32.97 -5.51 -25.66
CA LEU A 903 31.73 -5.02 -25.07
C LEU A 903 30.79 -4.40 -26.12
N ARG A 904 31.31 -3.51 -26.99
CA ARG A 904 30.53 -2.92 -28.09
C ARG A 904 29.97 -4.01 -29.02
N GLN A 905 30.77 -5.01 -29.39
CA GLN A 905 30.33 -6.13 -30.21
C GLN A 905 29.16 -6.93 -29.61
N LEU A 906 29.14 -7.10 -28.28
CA LEU A 906 28.02 -7.74 -27.57
C LEU A 906 26.79 -6.82 -27.53
N LEU A 907 26.95 -5.54 -27.17
CA LEU A 907 25.85 -4.58 -27.07
C LEU A 907 25.17 -4.36 -28.43
N ASP A 908 25.94 -4.25 -29.51
CA ASP A 908 25.44 -4.12 -30.89
C ASP A 908 24.73 -5.40 -31.41
N THR A 909 24.83 -6.52 -30.68
CA THR A 909 24.12 -7.79 -30.99
C THR A 909 22.76 -7.90 -30.29
N ILE A 910 22.52 -7.12 -29.22
CA ILE A 910 21.23 -7.04 -28.55
C ILE A 910 20.34 -6.06 -29.32
N ASP A 911 19.04 -6.32 -29.43
CA ASP A 911 18.11 -5.40 -30.11
C ASP A 911 18.15 -4.01 -29.42
N PRO A 912 18.47 -2.92 -30.16
CA PRO A 912 18.58 -1.58 -29.57
C PRO A 912 17.26 -1.06 -29.00
N GLU A 913 16.11 -1.55 -29.45
CA GLU A 913 14.78 -1.19 -28.94
C GLU A 913 14.35 -2.08 -27.74
N SER A 914 15.13 -3.11 -27.41
CA SER A 914 14.87 -4.02 -26.30
C SER A 914 15.31 -3.43 -24.95
N GLY A 915 14.46 -3.62 -23.93
CA GLY A 915 14.79 -3.29 -22.54
C GLY A 915 15.96 -4.09 -21.96
N GLU A 916 16.33 -5.20 -22.62
CA GLU A 916 17.53 -5.99 -22.25
C GLU A 916 18.83 -5.25 -22.62
N ASN A 917 18.85 -4.45 -23.69
CA ASN A 917 20.02 -3.63 -24.06
C ASN A 917 20.26 -2.53 -23.02
N VAL A 918 19.19 -1.83 -22.61
CA VAL A 918 19.22 -0.82 -21.54
C VAL A 918 19.81 -1.40 -20.24
N GLN A 919 19.44 -2.64 -19.88
CA GLN A 919 20.01 -3.35 -18.73
C GLN A 919 21.47 -3.77 -18.96
N ALA A 920 21.84 -4.21 -20.17
CA ALA A 920 23.21 -4.60 -20.50
C ALA A 920 24.20 -3.44 -20.33
N TYR A 921 23.85 -2.23 -20.80
CA TYR A 921 24.60 -1.01 -20.50
C TYR A 921 24.68 -0.74 -18.99
N SER A 922 23.55 -0.79 -18.27
CA SER A 922 23.49 -0.53 -16.83
C SER A 922 24.40 -1.45 -16.01
N ALA A 923 24.54 -2.71 -16.43
CA ALA A 923 25.34 -3.74 -15.77
C ALA A 923 26.83 -3.59 -16.12
N ALA A 924 27.14 -3.32 -17.41
CA ALA A 924 28.52 -3.15 -17.87
C ALA A 924 29.21 -1.88 -17.36
N ILE A 925 28.50 -0.74 -17.24
CA ILE A 925 29.08 0.57 -16.87
C ILE A 925 29.92 0.52 -15.56
N PRO A 926 29.44 -0.06 -14.44
CA PRO A 926 30.24 -0.24 -13.22
C PRO A 926 31.52 -1.06 -13.43
N VAL A 927 31.47 -2.14 -14.23
CA VAL A 927 32.63 -2.97 -14.54
C VAL A 927 33.65 -2.17 -15.35
N VAL A 928 33.21 -1.45 -16.40
CA VAL A 928 34.07 -0.57 -17.21
C VAL A 928 34.77 0.48 -16.35
N ALA A 929 34.11 1.03 -15.33
CA ALA A 929 34.71 2.01 -14.42
C ALA A 929 35.88 1.41 -13.60
N GLN A 930 35.79 0.12 -13.26
CA GLN A 930 36.81 -0.62 -12.52
C GLN A 930 37.96 -1.10 -13.43
N THR A 931 37.66 -1.53 -14.66
CA THR A 931 38.63 -2.18 -15.57
C THR A 931 39.29 -1.22 -16.56
N HIS A 932 38.52 -0.32 -17.17
CA HIS A 932 38.99 0.64 -18.19
C HIS A 932 39.06 2.09 -17.68
N GLY A 933 38.53 2.35 -16.49
CA GLY A 933 38.55 3.64 -15.82
C GLY A 933 37.26 4.45 -15.99
N ILE A 934 37.06 5.37 -15.06
CA ILE A 934 35.76 6.03 -14.88
C ILE A 934 35.32 6.96 -16.02
N GLU A 935 36.25 7.58 -16.74
CA GLU A 935 35.91 8.45 -17.88
C GLU A 935 35.16 7.68 -18.97
N GLU A 936 35.57 6.43 -19.22
CA GLU A 936 34.95 5.53 -20.21
C GLU A 936 33.57 5.06 -19.76
N ALA A 937 33.40 4.82 -18.46
CA ALA A 937 32.12 4.52 -17.87
C ALA A 937 31.14 5.71 -17.93
N LEU A 938 31.65 6.94 -17.79
CA LEU A 938 30.86 8.16 -17.97
C LEU A 938 30.42 8.35 -19.43
N LEU A 939 31.28 8.03 -20.42
CA LEU A 939 30.88 8.03 -21.83
C LEU A 939 29.74 7.03 -22.10
N LEU A 940 29.86 5.79 -21.65
CA LEU A 940 28.80 4.78 -21.77
C LEU A 940 27.52 5.17 -21.02
N LEU A 941 27.64 5.89 -19.89
CA LEU A 941 26.50 6.42 -19.15
C LEU A 941 25.74 7.50 -19.94
N GLU A 942 26.45 8.35 -20.71
CA GLU A 942 25.83 9.30 -21.65
C GLU A 942 25.27 8.65 -22.91
N GLU A 943 25.72 7.44 -23.28
CA GLU A 943 25.11 6.64 -24.35
C GLU A 943 23.81 5.98 -23.87
N LEU A 944 23.82 5.40 -22.66
CA LEU A 944 22.65 4.77 -22.03
C LEU A 944 21.42 5.68 -22.02
N VAL A 945 21.56 6.95 -21.62
CA VAL A 945 20.44 7.91 -21.57
C VAL A 945 19.84 8.23 -22.96
N LYS A 946 20.58 7.97 -24.04
CA LYS A 946 20.15 8.20 -25.43
C LYS A 946 19.51 6.97 -26.08
N LEU A 947 19.54 5.80 -25.42
CA LEU A 947 18.85 4.60 -25.93
C LEU A 947 17.35 4.85 -26.07
N PRO A 948 16.67 4.26 -27.07
CA PRO A 948 15.23 4.39 -27.23
C PRO A 948 14.52 3.79 -26.01
N LYS A 949 13.34 4.33 -25.68
CA LYS A 949 12.49 3.73 -24.64
C LYS A 949 11.74 2.54 -25.25
N PRO A 950 11.84 1.32 -24.68
CA PRO A 950 11.18 0.14 -25.22
C PRO A 950 9.65 0.29 -25.24
N GLU A 951 9.00 -0.03 -26.35
CA GLU A 951 7.54 -0.13 -26.42
C GLU A 951 7.05 -1.43 -25.76
N THR A 952 6.52 -1.33 -24.54
CA THR A 952 5.92 -2.47 -23.84
C THR A 952 4.55 -2.83 -24.44
N ARG A 953 4.42 -4.04 -25.00
CA ARG A 953 3.20 -4.56 -25.66
C ARG A 953 1.90 -4.50 -24.83
N GLU A 954 1.99 -4.39 -23.51
CA GLU A 954 0.84 -4.41 -22.59
C GLU A 954 0.49 -3.02 -22.01
N GLY A 955 1.19 -1.96 -22.42
CA GLY A 955 1.02 -0.60 -21.87
C GLY A 955 1.47 -0.44 -20.40
N GLN A 956 1.83 -1.53 -19.73
CA GLN A 956 2.52 -1.53 -18.44
C GLN A 956 4.01 -1.25 -18.67
N ARG A 957 4.48 -0.09 -18.19
CA ARG A 957 5.90 0.25 -18.18
C ARG A 957 6.66 -0.68 -17.22
N SER A 958 7.42 -1.63 -17.75
CA SER A 958 8.47 -2.29 -16.98
C SER A 958 9.56 -1.27 -16.65
N LEU A 959 9.68 -0.89 -15.37
CA LEU A 959 10.67 0.09 -14.90
C LEU A 959 12.11 -0.32 -15.28
N ASN A 960 12.38 -1.62 -15.33
CA ASN A 960 13.69 -2.20 -15.62
C ASN A 960 14.17 -1.96 -17.07
N GLY A 961 13.29 -1.51 -17.97
CA GLY A 961 13.62 -1.14 -19.35
C GLY A 961 13.74 0.36 -19.59
N ASP A 962 13.53 1.22 -18.60
CA ASP A 962 13.63 2.68 -18.80
C ASP A 962 15.10 3.16 -18.72
N PRO A 963 15.65 3.81 -19.77
CA PRO A 963 17.01 4.35 -19.76
C PRO A 963 17.34 5.26 -18.57
N GLN A 964 16.37 6.03 -18.07
CA GLN A 964 16.59 6.90 -16.91
C GLN A 964 16.67 6.11 -15.60
N TRP A 965 15.91 5.01 -15.46
CA TRP A 965 16.00 4.14 -14.30
C TRP A 965 17.34 3.38 -14.28
N ALA A 966 17.76 2.88 -15.45
CA ALA A 966 19.06 2.25 -15.65
C ALA A 966 20.22 3.22 -15.36
N PHE A 967 20.15 4.45 -15.87
CA PHE A 967 21.08 5.53 -15.51
C PHE A 967 21.17 5.72 -14.00
N ASN A 968 20.03 5.78 -13.30
CA ASN A 968 20.02 5.95 -11.84
C ASN A 968 20.74 4.80 -11.13
N GLN A 969 20.57 3.54 -11.56
CA GLN A 969 21.29 2.41 -10.95
C GLN A 969 22.80 2.46 -11.22
N ALA A 970 23.21 2.68 -12.47
CA ALA A 970 24.62 2.76 -12.85
C ALA A 970 25.33 3.95 -12.16
N ALA A 971 24.72 5.14 -12.18
CA ALA A 971 25.27 6.35 -11.57
C ALA A 971 25.56 6.18 -10.07
N ARG A 972 24.71 5.47 -9.32
CA ARG A 972 24.95 5.17 -7.89
C ARG A 972 26.24 4.40 -7.64
N ARG A 973 26.56 3.41 -8.48
CA ARG A 973 27.81 2.63 -8.39
C ARG A 973 29.03 3.47 -8.78
N LEU A 974 28.88 4.44 -9.68
CA LEU A 974 29.96 5.35 -10.08
C LEU A 974 30.27 6.44 -9.06
N ILE A 975 29.29 6.95 -8.30
CA ILE A 975 29.48 8.09 -7.37
C ILE A 975 30.64 7.88 -6.36
N PRO A 976 30.78 6.73 -5.67
CA PRO A 976 31.91 6.50 -4.76
C PRO A 976 33.27 6.38 -5.48
N LEU A 977 33.29 5.91 -6.73
CA LEU A 977 34.49 5.83 -7.56
C LEU A 977 34.91 7.22 -8.05
N LEU A 978 33.93 8.06 -8.41
CA LEU A 978 34.12 9.43 -8.88
C LEU A 978 34.52 10.36 -7.75
N GLY A 979 33.89 10.24 -6.57
CA GLY A 979 34.15 11.11 -5.41
C GLY A 979 35.61 11.09 -4.94
N LYS A 980 36.30 9.95 -5.07
CA LYS A 980 37.75 9.83 -4.78
C LYS A 980 38.65 10.64 -5.72
N LYS A 981 38.18 10.96 -6.94
CA LYS A 981 38.94 11.68 -7.98
C LYS A 981 38.48 13.12 -8.17
N SER A 982 37.17 13.33 -8.13
CA SER A 982 36.49 14.58 -8.45
C SER A 982 35.21 14.71 -7.62
N PRO A 983 35.29 15.21 -6.38
CA PRO A 983 34.14 15.34 -5.48
C PRO A 983 32.99 16.13 -6.09
N GLN A 984 33.27 17.20 -6.82
CA GLN A 984 32.27 18.06 -7.45
C GLN A 984 31.47 17.30 -8.53
N GLN A 985 32.14 16.56 -9.42
CA GLN A 985 31.45 15.76 -10.44
C GLN A 985 30.63 14.62 -9.83
N ALA A 986 31.04 14.08 -8.67
CA ALA A 986 30.23 13.11 -7.93
C ALA A 986 28.92 13.72 -7.40
N VAL A 987 28.92 14.99 -7.00
CA VAL A 987 27.70 15.73 -6.60
C VAL A 987 26.84 16.08 -7.82
N GLU A 988 27.44 16.49 -8.93
CA GLU A 988 26.72 16.72 -10.20
C GLU A 988 26.03 15.44 -10.69
N LEU A 989 26.72 14.30 -10.62
CA LEU A 989 26.16 12.99 -10.96
C LEU A 989 25.03 12.58 -10.00
N ALA A 990 25.19 12.80 -8.69
CA ALA A 990 24.13 12.55 -7.70
C ALA A 990 22.88 13.41 -7.96
N ASN A 991 23.05 14.67 -8.37
CA ASN A 991 21.94 15.59 -8.69
C ASN A 991 21.16 15.19 -9.95
N ARG A 992 21.73 14.37 -10.84
CA ARG A 992 21.05 13.85 -12.04
C ARG A 992 20.13 12.66 -11.76
N ILE A 993 20.22 12.06 -10.58
CA ILE A 993 19.35 10.94 -10.19
C ILE A 993 17.98 11.49 -9.83
N THR A 994 16.92 10.95 -10.44
CA THR A 994 15.56 11.51 -10.38
C THR A 994 14.58 10.71 -9.52
N ASP A 995 14.94 9.51 -9.08
CA ASP A 995 14.09 8.63 -8.26
C ASP A 995 14.45 8.66 -6.76
N GLN A 996 13.78 7.82 -5.97
CA GLN A 996 13.96 7.71 -4.51
C GLN A 996 15.41 7.38 -4.07
N SER A 997 16.23 6.80 -4.96
CA SER A 997 17.63 6.48 -4.66
C SER A 997 18.56 7.70 -4.62
N ARG A 998 18.09 8.88 -5.03
CA ARG A 998 18.83 10.15 -4.96
C ARG A 998 19.36 10.46 -3.56
N ALA A 999 18.61 10.11 -2.51
CA ALA A 999 19.06 10.29 -1.12
C ALA A 999 20.34 9.49 -0.82
N ALA A 1000 20.41 8.24 -1.27
CA ALA A 1000 21.61 7.40 -1.12
C ALA A 1000 22.79 7.96 -1.92
N ALA A 1001 22.53 8.49 -3.11
CA ALA A 1001 23.52 9.12 -3.97
C ALA A 1001 24.12 10.40 -3.35
N TRP A 1002 23.29 11.27 -2.75
CA TRP A 1002 23.76 12.43 -2.00
C TRP A 1002 24.58 12.06 -0.76
N SER A 1003 24.14 11.07 0.03
CA SER A 1003 24.93 10.60 1.19
C SER A 1003 26.28 10.02 0.76
N ALA A 1004 26.32 9.27 -0.35
CA ALA A 1004 27.57 8.74 -0.92
C ALA A 1004 28.49 9.87 -1.42
N ALA A 1005 27.98 10.88 -2.12
CA ALA A 1005 28.75 12.02 -2.59
C ALA A 1005 29.28 12.88 -1.42
N ALA A 1006 28.49 13.04 -0.34
CA ALA A 1006 28.88 13.78 0.86
C ALA A 1006 30.14 13.21 1.54
N GLN A 1007 30.41 11.90 1.40
CA GLN A 1007 31.63 11.28 1.92
C GLN A 1007 32.94 11.84 1.32
N PHE A 1008 32.89 12.60 0.22
CA PHE A 1008 34.07 13.15 -0.45
C PHE A 1008 34.16 14.68 -0.39
N GLN A 1009 33.24 15.34 0.32
CA GLN A 1009 33.11 16.80 0.37
C GLN A 1009 33.74 17.42 1.63
N THR A 1010 33.92 18.74 1.62
CA THR A 1010 34.29 19.51 2.84
C THR A 1010 33.14 19.44 3.87
N PRO A 1011 33.39 19.65 5.17
CA PRO A 1011 32.36 19.56 6.20
C PRO A 1011 31.11 20.39 5.90
N GLU A 1012 31.26 21.61 5.39
CA GLU A 1012 30.16 22.53 5.08
C GLU A 1012 29.31 22.04 3.91
N ALA A 1013 29.96 21.59 2.83
CA ALA A 1013 29.29 21.06 1.64
C ALA A 1013 28.62 19.70 1.92
N ALA A 1014 29.30 18.83 2.67
CA ALA A 1014 28.78 17.54 3.10
C ALA A 1014 27.57 17.69 4.04
N ALA A 1015 27.60 18.67 4.96
CA ALA A 1015 26.50 18.95 5.87
C ALA A 1015 25.20 19.39 5.17
N LYS A 1016 25.29 20.04 4.01
CA LYS A 1016 24.11 20.29 3.17
C LYS A 1016 23.59 18.99 2.54
N LEU A 1017 24.48 18.20 1.93
CA LEU A 1017 24.12 16.96 1.25
C LEU A 1017 23.51 15.91 2.18
N TRP A 1018 23.97 15.80 3.44
CA TRP A 1018 23.35 14.91 4.42
C TRP A 1018 21.96 15.39 4.87
N ARG A 1019 21.73 16.70 5.03
CA ARG A 1019 20.38 17.25 5.26
C ARG A 1019 19.44 16.90 4.12
N ASP A 1020 19.87 17.19 2.89
CA ASP A 1020 19.09 16.89 1.68
C ASP A 1020 18.83 15.38 1.55
N ALA A 1021 19.83 14.53 1.85
CA ALA A 1021 19.70 13.07 1.86
C ALA A 1021 18.69 12.58 2.91
N VAL A 1022 18.86 12.91 4.19
CA VAL A 1022 17.97 12.44 5.27
C VAL A 1022 16.53 12.96 5.05
N GLN A 1023 16.37 14.22 4.63
CA GLN A 1023 15.06 14.79 4.32
C GLN A 1023 14.34 14.06 3.18
N ASN A 1024 15.07 13.65 2.14
CA ASN A 1024 14.49 12.98 0.96
C ASN A 1024 14.49 11.45 1.06
N ALA A 1025 15.15 10.87 2.06
CA ALA A 1025 15.23 9.43 2.26
C ALA A 1025 13.87 8.82 2.61
N GLU A 1026 13.68 7.57 2.16
CA GLU A 1026 12.68 6.68 2.73
C GLU A 1026 12.94 6.47 4.23
N VAL A 1027 11.87 6.23 4.98
CA VAL A 1027 11.90 6.16 6.45
C VAL A 1027 12.92 5.12 6.98
N PRO A 1028 13.06 3.91 6.40
CA PRO A 1028 14.05 2.94 6.87
C PRO A 1028 15.51 3.35 6.61
N ASP A 1029 15.78 4.16 5.58
CA ASP A 1029 17.12 4.57 5.16
C ASP A 1029 17.59 5.88 5.81
N ALA A 1030 16.68 6.77 6.19
CA ALA A 1030 16.99 8.02 6.90
C ALA A 1030 17.97 7.87 8.09
N PRO A 1031 17.78 6.91 9.03
CA PRO A 1031 18.71 6.73 10.15
C PRO A 1031 20.09 6.19 9.73
N ARG A 1032 20.21 5.51 8.58
CA ARG A 1032 21.50 5.07 8.03
C ARG A 1032 22.35 6.27 7.60
N PHE A 1033 21.74 7.22 6.90
CA PHE A 1033 22.43 8.44 6.49
C PHE A 1033 22.76 9.35 7.69
N ALA A 1034 21.93 9.35 8.72
CA ALA A 1034 22.24 10.01 10.00
C ALA A 1034 23.47 9.40 10.69
N ALA A 1035 23.62 8.07 10.69
CA ALA A 1035 24.82 7.41 11.20
C ALA A 1035 26.09 7.77 10.40
N GLN A 1036 25.99 7.80 9.07
CA GLN A 1036 27.11 8.22 8.20
C GLN A 1036 27.53 9.68 8.44
N ALA A 1037 26.58 10.57 8.76
CA ALA A 1037 26.87 11.94 9.16
C ALA A 1037 27.52 12.02 10.55
N TRP A 1038 27.04 11.24 11.53
CA TRP A 1038 27.55 11.19 12.90
C TRP A 1038 29.05 10.85 12.98
N GLU A 1039 29.49 9.88 12.18
CA GLU A 1039 30.89 9.45 12.12
C GLU A 1039 31.85 10.52 11.57
N ARG A 1040 31.31 11.59 10.96
CA ARG A 1040 32.04 12.75 10.43
C ARG A 1040 31.94 13.96 11.34
N ASP A 1041 30.73 14.26 11.80
CA ASP A 1041 30.40 15.35 12.71
C ASP A 1041 29.26 14.90 13.62
N HIS A 1042 29.56 14.76 14.92
CA HIS A 1042 28.59 14.30 15.92
C HIS A 1042 27.44 15.30 16.11
N LYS A 1043 27.68 16.60 15.93
CA LYS A 1043 26.64 17.64 16.05
C LYS A 1043 25.67 17.57 14.88
N LEU A 1044 26.19 17.42 13.66
CA LEU A 1044 25.36 17.18 12.47
C LEU A 1044 24.63 15.84 12.60
N GLY A 1045 25.30 14.78 13.03
CA GLY A 1045 24.68 13.47 13.25
C GLY A 1045 23.51 13.53 14.23
N ALA A 1046 23.64 14.27 15.34
CA ALA A 1046 22.54 14.49 16.29
C ALA A 1046 21.32 15.15 15.64
N GLU A 1047 21.56 16.21 14.85
CA GLU A 1047 20.53 16.89 14.05
C GLU A 1047 19.83 15.91 13.08
N MET A 1048 20.62 15.07 12.40
CA MET A 1048 20.12 14.10 11.42
C MET A 1048 19.35 12.95 12.06
N PHE A 1049 19.76 12.49 13.24
CA PHE A 1049 19.01 11.48 14.00
C PHE A 1049 17.71 12.03 14.57
N ALA A 1050 17.65 13.31 14.97
CA ALA A 1050 16.40 13.95 15.35
C ALA A 1050 15.40 13.98 14.18
N LEU A 1051 15.86 14.36 12.98
CA LEU A 1051 15.04 14.34 11.76
C LEU A 1051 14.62 12.91 11.35
N ALA A 1052 15.52 11.93 11.44
CA ALA A 1052 15.20 10.53 11.18
C ALA A 1052 14.18 9.97 12.19
N ARG A 1053 14.24 10.40 13.47
CA ARG A 1053 13.26 10.03 14.49
C ARG A 1053 11.89 10.64 14.20
N GLN A 1054 11.83 11.91 13.81
CA GLN A 1054 10.58 12.56 13.40
C GLN A 1054 9.92 11.81 12.23
N LYS A 1055 10.71 11.45 11.21
CA LYS A 1055 10.26 10.61 10.10
C LYS A 1055 9.73 9.25 10.56
N ALA A 1056 10.40 8.59 11.51
CA ALA A 1056 9.94 7.30 12.06
C ALA A 1056 8.61 7.44 12.83
N GLN A 1057 8.45 8.52 13.62
CA GLN A 1057 7.24 8.84 14.37
C GLN A 1057 6.03 9.05 13.43
N THR A 1058 6.11 10.05 12.54
CA THR A 1058 5.08 10.37 11.52
C THR A 1058 4.75 9.16 10.66
N ALA A 1059 5.76 8.33 10.32
CA ALA A 1059 5.50 7.09 9.62
C ALA A 1059 4.71 6.11 10.48
N SER A 1060 5.10 5.86 11.73
CA SER A 1060 4.40 4.90 12.60
C SER A 1060 2.95 5.26 12.92
N GLU A 1061 2.58 6.54 12.84
CA GLU A 1061 1.22 7.07 13.02
C GLU A 1061 0.37 7.01 11.74
N ALA A 1062 0.97 6.73 10.59
CA ALA A 1062 0.26 6.75 9.31
C ALA A 1062 -0.65 5.52 9.12
N ARG A 1063 -1.82 5.74 8.52
CA ARG A 1063 -2.91 4.74 8.38
C ARG A 1063 -2.54 3.47 7.58
N PHE A 1064 -1.49 3.49 6.75
CA PHE A 1064 -1.11 2.39 5.85
C PHE A 1064 0.41 2.16 5.78
N VAL A 1065 0.98 1.65 6.87
CA VAL A 1065 2.42 1.38 7.01
C VAL A 1065 2.71 -0.10 6.76
N SER A 1066 3.53 -0.41 5.76
CA SER A 1066 3.90 -1.79 5.40
C SER A 1066 5.01 -2.38 6.27
N SER A 1067 5.73 -1.58 7.06
CA SER A 1067 6.76 -2.07 7.98
C SER A 1067 7.04 -1.11 9.13
N ASN A 1068 7.26 -1.65 10.35
CA ASN A 1068 7.63 -0.87 11.53
C ASN A 1068 8.97 -0.14 11.29
N PRO A 1069 9.05 1.20 11.41
CA PRO A 1069 10.28 1.96 11.15
C PRO A 1069 11.29 1.92 12.31
N TRP A 1070 10.83 1.66 13.53
CA TRP A 1070 11.63 1.76 14.76
C TRP A 1070 12.85 0.82 14.83
N PRO A 1071 12.80 -0.44 14.35
CA PRO A 1071 13.97 -1.32 14.32
C PRO A 1071 15.13 -0.75 13.51
N SER A 1072 14.85 -0.15 12.35
CA SER A 1072 15.90 0.49 11.54
C SER A 1072 16.47 1.71 12.25
N TYR A 1073 15.61 2.56 12.84
CA TYR A 1073 16.04 3.72 13.61
C TYR A 1073 16.98 3.31 14.76
N ALA A 1074 16.54 2.37 15.62
CA ALA A 1074 17.30 1.94 16.79
C ALA A 1074 18.61 1.23 16.42
N PHE A 1075 18.63 0.41 15.37
CA PHE A 1075 19.85 -0.28 14.90
C PHE A 1075 21.00 0.69 14.58
N TYR A 1076 20.71 1.81 13.91
CA TYR A 1076 21.73 2.83 13.64
C TYR A 1076 21.96 3.77 14.82
N PHE A 1077 20.91 4.12 15.56
CA PHE A 1077 20.99 5.01 16.72
C PHE A 1077 21.74 4.38 17.91
N ALA A 1078 21.90 3.06 17.93
CA ALA A 1078 22.76 2.32 18.85
C ALA A 1078 24.19 2.88 18.97
N ARG A 1079 24.73 3.47 17.89
CA ARG A 1079 26.06 4.11 17.85
C ARG A 1079 26.12 5.45 18.60
N VAL A 1080 24.97 6.06 18.86
CA VAL A 1080 24.80 7.39 19.48
C VAL A 1080 24.38 7.25 20.94
N ASP A 1081 23.26 6.57 21.17
CA ASP A 1081 22.74 6.25 22.49
C ASP A 1081 22.24 4.80 22.50
N PRO A 1082 23.11 3.84 22.88
CA PRO A 1082 22.73 2.43 22.96
C PRO A 1082 21.63 2.19 24.00
N ALA A 1083 21.55 2.98 25.08
CA ALA A 1083 20.54 2.82 26.10
C ALA A 1083 19.14 3.18 25.57
N ALA A 1084 19.02 4.33 24.89
CA ALA A 1084 17.77 4.72 24.24
C ALA A 1084 17.41 3.78 23.08
N ALA A 1085 18.37 3.35 22.27
CA ALA A 1085 18.14 2.38 21.20
C ALA A 1085 17.62 1.03 21.73
N ARG A 1086 18.22 0.49 22.79
CA ARG A 1086 17.74 -0.74 23.46
C ARG A 1086 16.33 -0.58 23.99
N LEU A 1087 16.03 0.53 24.65
CA LEU A 1087 14.72 0.82 25.20
C LEU A 1087 13.63 0.82 24.11
N GLU A 1088 13.93 1.42 22.96
CA GLU A 1088 13.05 1.49 21.80
C GLU A 1088 12.76 0.10 21.20
N LEU A 1089 13.76 -0.80 21.24
CA LEU A 1089 13.63 -2.18 20.78
C LEU A 1089 12.84 -3.05 21.76
N GLU A 1090 13.03 -2.91 23.08
CA GLU A 1090 12.20 -3.62 24.08
C GLU A 1090 10.74 -3.13 24.04
N ARG A 1091 10.50 -1.83 23.81
CA ARG A 1091 9.16 -1.27 23.55
C ARG A 1091 8.51 -1.96 22.35
N THR A 1092 9.15 -1.86 21.19
CA THR A 1092 8.58 -2.36 19.93
C THR A 1092 8.47 -3.89 19.87
N TRP A 1093 9.34 -4.62 20.57
CA TRP A 1093 9.20 -6.05 20.82
C TRP A 1093 7.90 -6.36 21.59
N GLY A 1094 7.67 -5.65 22.70
CA GLY A 1094 6.46 -5.80 23.51
C GLY A 1094 5.19 -5.46 22.72
N GLU A 1095 5.18 -4.36 21.96
CA GLU A 1095 4.04 -3.98 21.11
C GLU A 1095 3.72 -5.04 20.05
N GLN A 1096 4.74 -5.69 19.49
CA GLN A 1096 4.56 -6.66 18.41
C GLN A 1096 4.07 -8.02 18.93
N LEU A 1097 4.48 -8.43 20.14
CA LEU A 1097 3.98 -9.64 20.80
C LEU A 1097 2.50 -9.53 21.20
N LEU A 1098 2.00 -8.34 21.51
CA LEU A 1098 0.61 -8.12 21.91
C LEU A 1098 -0.39 -8.00 20.74
N LYS A 1099 0.08 -8.07 19.49
CA LYS A 1099 -0.80 -8.02 18.30
C LYS A 1099 -1.28 -9.42 17.93
N THR A 1100 -2.59 -9.55 17.69
CA THR A 1100 -3.21 -10.77 17.13
C THR A 1100 -2.52 -11.18 15.84
N GLY A 1101 -2.06 -12.43 15.75
CA GLY A 1101 -1.32 -12.94 14.58
C GLY A 1101 0.04 -12.27 14.39
N SER A 1102 0.80 -12.12 15.50
CA SER A 1102 2.13 -11.50 15.55
C SER A 1102 3.05 -11.98 14.42
N ASP A 1103 3.33 -11.08 13.46
CA ASP A 1103 4.15 -11.40 12.29
C ASP A 1103 5.60 -11.72 12.68
N GLY A 1104 6.03 -12.94 12.35
CA GLY A 1104 7.39 -13.42 12.55
C GLY A 1104 8.45 -12.60 11.82
N ALA A 1105 8.15 -12.00 10.67
CA ALA A 1105 9.08 -11.14 9.96
C ALA A 1105 9.32 -9.80 10.68
N SER A 1106 8.30 -9.26 11.33
CA SER A 1106 8.40 -8.05 12.17
C SER A 1106 9.20 -8.33 13.46
N LEU A 1107 8.95 -9.45 14.13
CA LEU A 1107 9.74 -9.89 15.30
C LEU A 1107 11.21 -10.16 14.91
N THR A 1108 11.43 -10.82 13.76
CA THR A 1108 12.76 -11.04 13.16
C THR A 1108 13.57 -9.74 13.04
N LYS A 1109 12.96 -8.67 12.48
CA LYS A 1109 13.60 -7.36 12.37
C LYS A 1109 13.96 -6.75 13.72
N ILE A 1110 13.08 -6.84 14.72
CA ILE A 1110 13.37 -6.29 16.07
C ILE A 1110 14.53 -7.04 16.72
N ALA A 1111 14.53 -8.38 16.66
CA ALA A 1111 15.62 -9.22 17.18
C ALA A 1111 16.96 -8.94 16.47
N MET A 1112 16.94 -8.77 15.15
CA MET A 1112 18.14 -8.40 14.36
C MET A 1112 18.63 -6.99 14.68
N ALA A 1113 17.74 -6.03 14.90
CA ALA A 1113 18.13 -4.69 15.35
C ALA A 1113 18.79 -4.71 16.74
N MET A 1114 18.32 -5.58 17.64
CA MET A 1114 18.89 -5.74 18.99
C MET A 1114 20.35 -6.18 18.96
N SER A 1115 20.83 -6.87 17.92
CA SER A 1115 22.24 -7.29 17.85
C SER A 1115 23.22 -6.12 17.69
N ALA A 1116 22.76 -4.90 17.39
CA ALA A 1116 23.60 -3.69 17.44
C ALA A 1116 23.83 -3.17 18.87
N VAL A 1117 23.06 -3.62 19.86
CA VAL A 1117 23.18 -3.16 21.26
C VAL A 1117 23.47 -4.29 22.24
N ASP A 1118 22.80 -5.43 22.13
CA ASP A 1118 22.99 -6.59 23.00
C ASP A 1118 22.78 -7.88 22.20
N GLY A 1119 23.89 -8.51 21.80
CA GLY A 1119 23.90 -9.75 21.03
C GLY A 1119 23.24 -10.92 21.76
N LYS A 1120 23.37 -11.00 23.09
CA LYS A 1120 22.74 -12.05 23.89
C LYS A 1120 21.23 -11.87 23.89
N ARG A 1121 20.74 -10.66 24.13
CA ARG A 1121 19.31 -10.33 24.12
C ARG A 1121 18.69 -10.53 22.74
N ALA A 1122 19.44 -10.23 21.67
CA ALA A 1122 19.03 -10.53 20.30
C ALA A 1122 18.79 -12.03 20.08
N LEU A 1123 19.65 -12.90 20.61
CA LEU A 1123 19.51 -14.36 20.52
C LEU A 1123 18.35 -14.88 21.39
N GLU A 1124 18.13 -14.32 22.57
CA GLU A 1124 16.94 -14.59 23.39
C GLU A 1124 15.65 -14.26 22.62
N MET A 1125 15.59 -13.08 22.02
CA MET A 1125 14.46 -12.66 21.17
C MET A 1125 14.28 -13.60 19.98
N ALA A 1126 15.35 -13.94 19.26
CA ALA A 1126 15.30 -14.84 18.10
C ALA A 1126 14.78 -16.24 18.44
N ASN A 1127 15.13 -16.78 19.62
CA ASN A 1127 14.60 -18.06 20.12
C ASN A 1127 13.14 -17.97 20.57
N ALA A 1128 12.66 -16.79 20.97
CA ALA A 1128 11.28 -16.54 21.37
C ALA A 1128 10.32 -16.23 20.19
N ILE A 1129 10.83 -16.14 18.96
CA ILE A 1129 9.99 -16.00 17.76
C ILE A 1129 9.13 -17.28 17.59
N PRO A 1130 7.79 -17.17 17.46
CA PRO A 1130 6.91 -18.33 17.29
C PRO A 1130 7.31 -19.20 16.08
N LYS A 1131 7.31 -20.52 16.27
CA LYS A 1131 7.56 -21.51 15.22
C LYS A 1131 6.24 -21.82 14.48
N GLY A 1132 6.05 -21.29 13.27
CA GLY A 1132 5.00 -21.73 12.34
C GLY A 1132 5.41 -22.98 11.55
N SER A 1133 4.47 -23.69 10.92
CA SER A 1133 4.73 -25.04 10.38
C SER A 1133 5.74 -25.08 9.22
N ASP A 1134 5.84 -24.01 8.43
CA ASP A 1134 6.74 -23.92 7.26
C ASP A 1134 7.94 -22.97 7.46
N ASN A 1135 8.14 -22.46 8.68
CA ASN A 1135 8.75 -21.15 8.87
C ASN A 1135 10.10 -21.18 9.61
N PHE A 1136 11.20 -21.18 8.84
CA PHE A 1136 12.59 -21.14 9.35
C PHE A 1136 13.02 -19.81 10.01
N TRP A 1137 12.10 -18.87 10.32
CA TRP A 1137 12.44 -17.54 10.86
C TRP A 1137 13.37 -17.58 12.08
N PRO A 1138 13.17 -18.41 13.13
CA PRO A 1138 14.08 -18.42 14.29
C PRO A 1138 15.49 -18.89 13.93
N LEU A 1139 15.60 -19.85 13.00
CA LEU A 1139 16.89 -20.35 12.50
C LEU A 1139 17.60 -19.27 11.68
N HIS A 1140 16.88 -18.64 10.74
CA HIS A 1140 17.41 -17.60 9.88
C HIS A 1140 17.81 -16.34 10.65
N THR A 1141 16.98 -15.91 11.61
CA THR A 1141 17.27 -14.78 12.51
C THR A 1141 18.56 -15.03 13.29
N ARG A 1142 18.77 -16.24 13.83
CA ARG A 1142 20.03 -16.62 14.51
C ARG A 1142 21.24 -16.59 13.57
N VAL A 1143 21.11 -17.07 12.32
CA VAL A 1143 22.18 -16.94 11.30
C VAL A 1143 22.53 -15.47 11.07
N LYS A 1144 21.53 -14.60 10.92
CA LYS A 1144 21.73 -13.16 10.70
C LYS A 1144 22.39 -12.47 11.88
N ILE A 1145 21.91 -12.71 13.11
CA ILE A 1145 22.53 -12.16 14.32
C ILE A 1145 24.00 -12.60 14.43
N ALA A 1146 24.29 -13.89 14.22
CA ALA A 1146 25.66 -14.39 14.22
C ALA A 1146 26.54 -13.75 13.13
N GLN A 1147 26.03 -13.55 11.92
CA GLN A 1147 26.72 -12.79 10.86
C GLN A 1147 27.09 -11.39 11.34
N TYR A 1148 26.18 -10.67 11.99
CA TYR A 1148 26.45 -9.34 12.53
C TYR A 1148 27.46 -9.37 13.69
N LEU A 1149 27.36 -10.33 14.61
CA LEU A 1149 28.30 -10.48 15.72
C LEU A 1149 29.74 -10.70 15.23
N MET A 1150 29.93 -11.43 14.13
CA MET A 1150 31.24 -11.63 13.47
C MET A 1150 31.65 -10.53 12.48
N ALA A 1151 30.73 -9.68 12.02
CA ALA A 1151 31.02 -8.64 11.04
C ALA A 1151 32.03 -7.62 11.57
N SER A 1152 32.99 -7.21 10.73
CA SER A 1152 33.98 -6.18 11.08
C SER A 1152 33.32 -4.81 11.27
N PRO A 1153 33.98 -3.86 11.97
CA PRO A 1153 33.45 -2.51 12.16
C PRO A 1153 33.09 -1.80 10.84
N GLU A 1154 33.87 -2.02 9.78
CA GLU A 1154 33.64 -1.46 8.45
C GLU A 1154 32.38 -2.04 7.80
N LEU A 1155 32.19 -3.36 7.86
CA LEU A 1155 30.99 -4.01 7.33
C LEU A 1155 29.75 -3.56 8.09
N ARG A 1156 29.83 -3.49 9.44
CA ARG A 1156 28.75 -3.01 10.30
C ARG A 1156 28.39 -1.54 10.07
N ARG A 1157 29.39 -0.68 9.78
CA ARG A 1157 29.19 0.75 9.53
C ARG A 1157 28.19 0.98 8.40
N ASP A 1158 28.48 0.36 7.26
CA ASP A 1158 27.84 0.66 5.98
C ASP A 1158 26.56 -0.19 5.75
N PHE A 1159 26.43 -1.31 6.46
CA PHE A 1159 25.34 -2.29 6.40
C PHE A 1159 23.92 -1.70 6.23
N PRO A 1160 23.17 -2.06 5.16
CA PRO A 1160 21.82 -1.57 4.92
C PRO A 1160 20.74 -2.45 5.59
N PHE A 1161 20.37 -2.13 6.84
CA PHE A 1161 19.35 -2.82 7.64
C PHE A 1161 18.03 -3.13 6.89
N ALA A 1162 17.56 -2.23 6.02
CA ALA A 1162 16.34 -2.43 5.24
C ALA A 1162 16.40 -3.64 4.28
N ARG A 1163 17.60 -4.05 3.86
CA ARG A 1163 17.88 -5.24 3.04
C ARG A 1163 18.20 -6.49 3.87
N TRP A 1164 18.08 -6.41 5.18
CA TRP A 1164 18.28 -7.56 6.07
C TRP A 1164 17.00 -8.40 6.12
N GLY A 1165 16.57 -8.89 4.95
CA GLY A 1165 15.33 -9.61 4.73
C GLY A 1165 15.45 -11.13 4.91
N ALA A 1166 14.31 -11.80 4.75
CA ALA A 1166 14.11 -13.25 4.93
C ALA A 1166 14.81 -14.13 3.90
N THR A 1167 14.84 -13.65 2.67
CA THR A 1167 15.30 -14.34 1.46
C THR A 1167 16.69 -13.88 1.04
N ASP A 1168 17.13 -12.74 1.54
CA ASP A 1168 18.35 -12.07 1.15
C ASP A 1168 19.51 -12.71 1.92
N THR A 1169 19.87 -13.92 1.50
CA THR A 1169 21.08 -14.58 1.98
C THR A 1169 22.28 -13.75 1.52
N TRP A 1170 22.98 -13.16 2.49
CA TRP A 1170 24.27 -12.54 2.27
C TRP A 1170 25.21 -13.65 1.79
N GLN A 1171 25.48 -13.65 0.48
CA GLN A 1171 26.41 -14.60 -0.12
C GLN A 1171 27.82 -14.03 0.01
N PRO A 1172 28.76 -14.71 0.69
CA PRO A 1172 30.15 -14.26 0.76
C PRO A 1172 30.76 -14.29 -0.64
N GLY A 1173 30.82 -13.13 -1.30
CA GLY A 1173 31.22 -13.01 -2.71
C GLY A 1173 30.67 -11.76 -3.39
N ASP A 1174 29.50 -11.27 -2.97
CA ASP A 1174 28.91 -10.04 -3.51
C ASP A 1174 29.65 -8.79 -3.01
N GLU A 1175 30.76 -8.40 -3.66
CA GLU A 1175 31.53 -7.18 -3.35
C GLU A 1175 30.84 -5.88 -3.79
N ASP A 1176 29.52 -5.80 -3.58
CA ASP A 1176 28.75 -4.56 -3.67
C ASP A 1176 28.11 -4.17 -2.31
N TRP A 1177 28.06 -5.06 -1.28
CA TRP A 1177 27.82 -4.76 0.16
C TRP A 1177 28.47 -5.78 1.12
#